data_AF-A0ABC9EJY1-F1
#
_entry.id   AF-A0ABC9EJY1-F1
#
_cell.length_a   1.000
_cell.length_b   1.000
_cell.length_c   1.000
_cell.angle_alpha   90.00
_cell.angle_beta   90.00
_cell.angle_gamma   90.00
#
_symmetry.space_group_name_H-M   'P 1'
#
loop_
_entity.id
_entity.type
_entity.pdbx_description
1 polymer ?
#
loop_
_entity_poly.entity_id
_entity_poly.type
_entity_poly.pdbx_seq_one_letter_code
_entity_poly.pdbx_strand_id
1 'polypeptide(L)'
;MPNDDGLVDEDTADVPISGVPVRKGRRWSKAKRRAARLEAMQAEEPVRVEILEVGEEGMLIEDLAYELAVSESEILRFLSVRGVMLDNVQTLDKDLVKMVCMEYDVEVLESGPMKVEEMAKKKEFLDEEDLDKLEVRPPIVTIMGHVDHGKTTLLDYIRKSKVVASEAGGITQGIGAYQVLVPVDGNPQACIFLDTPGHEAFGAMRARGARVTDICIIVVAADDGVQPQTSEAIAHARAAGVPIIIAVNKIDKEGANPERVMQELSQIGLMPEMWGGDTPMIQISALTGDNVDELLETVMLLAELQELKANPHRNAKGTVIEACLDKAKGPLATLVVQNGTLNKADIIVCGEAFGKIRAMYDDRGKLVDKAGPSNAVQVIGLNNVPLAGDEFEVVDNLDVARERANERADSLRIERISAKAGEGKVTLSSIAASVSSAKQAGIDTHELNVILKVDFQGTIEAIRQAIQALPQENVSLRFLLQAPGDVSVSDVDLAVASEGIIFGFNVRAPGSVKNYAKKKSVEIRLYKVIYDLLDDLRNAMEGLLEPAEEEVPIGTAKVRAVFSSGSGKVAGCMITTGKVVQDCNVRVLRKGKEVYVGSLDSLRRVKETVKEVGAGLECGIGVDDFDEWEEGDVVEAFNTVKKARTLEEASATVTAALKDAGVQL
;
A
#
# COMPACT_ATOMS: atom_id res chain seq x y z
N MET A 1 60.56 64.57 -7.53
CA MET A 1 60.96 65.63 -6.58
C MET A 1 60.65 66.97 -7.21
N PRO A 2 60.17 68.00 -6.49
CA PRO A 2 60.01 68.17 -5.02
C PRO A 2 58.53 68.43 -4.61
N ASN A 3 58.09 68.06 -3.40
CA ASN A 3 57.98 68.85 -2.13
C ASN A 3 57.05 70.06 -2.24
N ASP A 4 56.30 70.53 -1.24
CA ASP A 4 55.92 70.17 0.15
C ASP A 4 55.14 71.41 0.66
N ASP A 5 54.55 71.30 1.85
CA ASP A 5 54.03 72.37 2.73
C ASP A 5 52.61 72.91 2.39
N GLY A 6 51.63 72.92 3.30
CA GLY A 6 51.65 72.76 4.75
C GLY A 6 50.62 73.74 5.37
N LEU A 7 50.25 73.53 6.64
CA LEU A 7 49.45 74.35 7.60
C LEU A 7 48.02 73.80 7.89
N VAL A 8 47.52 73.63 9.13
CA VAL A 8 48.00 73.67 10.55
C VAL A 8 46.96 72.95 11.45
N ASP A 9 47.46 72.36 12.54
CA ASP A 9 46.83 71.72 13.71
C ASP A 9 46.02 72.64 14.66
N GLU A 10 45.20 72.03 15.53
CA GLU A 10 45.04 72.26 16.99
C GLU A 10 43.89 71.31 17.46
N ASP A 11 43.90 70.54 18.56
CA ASP A 11 44.59 70.62 19.86
C ASP A 11 44.41 69.24 20.58
N THR A 12 45.46 68.54 21.06
CA THR A 12 46.10 68.51 22.42
C THR A 12 45.25 67.84 23.55
N ALA A 13 45.74 67.09 24.56
CA ALA A 13 47.07 66.85 25.14
C ALA A 13 47.12 65.56 26.00
N ASP A 14 48.33 65.02 26.19
CA ASP A 14 48.79 64.00 27.17
C ASP A 14 49.27 64.63 28.50
N VAL A 15 49.41 63.82 29.57
CA VAL A 15 50.27 64.11 30.75
C VAL A 15 51.12 62.87 31.15
N PRO A 16 52.45 62.98 31.40
CA PRO A 16 53.36 61.87 31.77
C PRO A 16 53.87 61.93 33.24
N ILE A 17 54.63 60.91 33.72
CA ILE A 17 55.90 61.01 34.53
C ILE A 17 56.44 59.64 35.07
N SER A 18 57.76 59.38 34.85
CA SER A 18 58.81 58.58 35.57
C SER A 18 58.56 57.11 36.04
N GLY A 19 59.48 56.14 36.17
CA GLY A 19 60.95 56.00 36.08
C GLY A 19 61.44 54.82 36.98
N VAL A 20 62.33 53.95 36.45
CA VAL A 20 63.27 52.97 37.13
C VAL A 20 62.72 51.57 37.58
N PRO A 21 63.48 50.44 37.58
CA PRO A 21 64.62 49.96 36.77
C PRO A 21 64.36 48.62 36.02
N VAL A 22 65.21 48.32 35.02
CA VAL A 22 65.33 47.01 34.36
C VAL A 22 65.79 45.93 35.36
N ARG A 23 64.97 44.89 35.60
CA ARG A 23 65.38 43.62 36.24
C ARG A 23 65.26 42.46 35.26
N LYS A 24 66.39 41.74 35.12
CA LYS A 24 66.65 40.59 34.26
C LYS A 24 65.48 39.58 34.23
N GLY A 25 65.01 39.27 33.02
CA GLY A 25 64.07 38.18 32.78
C GLY A 25 64.61 36.84 33.25
N ARG A 26 63.89 36.18 34.17
CA ARG A 26 64.00 34.74 34.39
C ARG A 26 63.31 34.06 33.22
N ARG A 27 64.10 33.45 32.32
CA ARG A 27 63.61 32.58 31.25
C ARG A 27 62.81 31.43 31.88
N TRP A 28 61.49 31.48 31.74
CA TRP A 28 60.66 30.30 31.99
C TRP A 28 61.00 29.23 30.95
N SER A 29 61.30 28.01 31.40
CA SER A 29 61.57 26.91 30.47
C SER A 29 60.30 26.56 29.68
N LYS A 30 60.50 26.06 28.44
CA LYS A 30 59.44 25.60 27.53
C LYS A 30 58.41 24.67 28.20
N ALA A 31 58.82 23.92 29.22
CA ALA A 31 57.95 23.01 29.97
C ALA A 31 56.86 23.74 30.78
N LYS A 32 57.19 24.88 31.39
CA LYS A 32 56.25 25.61 32.27
C LYS A 32 55.25 26.46 31.48
N ARG A 33 55.59 26.85 30.25
CA ARG A 33 54.64 27.45 29.27
C ARG A 33 53.70 26.43 28.65
N ARG A 34 54.13 25.16 28.51
CA ARG A 34 53.27 24.09 27.99
C ARG A 34 52.27 23.64 29.06
N ALA A 35 52.69 23.54 30.32
CA ALA A 35 51.82 23.27 31.46
C ALA A 35 50.76 24.37 31.65
N ALA A 36 51.15 25.65 31.63
CA ALA A 36 50.20 26.76 31.77
C ALA A 36 49.22 26.91 30.58
N ARG A 37 49.59 26.41 29.38
CA ARG A 37 48.69 26.39 28.21
C ARG A 37 47.72 25.22 28.26
N LEU A 38 48.11 24.09 28.86
CA LEU A 38 47.24 22.94 29.09
C LEU A 38 46.24 23.21 30.23
N GLU A 39 46.69 23.87 31.31
CA GLU A 39 45.79 24.36 32.37
C GLU A 39 44.81 25.42 31.84
N ALA A 40 45.24 26.29 30.91
CA ALA A 40 44.35 27.27 30.29
C ALA A 40 43.33 26.64 29.32
N MET A 41 43.68 25.55 28.63
CA MET A 41 42.75 24.78 27.78
C MET A 41 41.78 23.91 28.59
N GLN A 42 42.18 23.46 29.79
CA GLN A 42 41.29 22.73 30.71
C GLN A 42 40.38 23.66 31.53
N ALA A 43 40.62 24.97 31.51
CA ALA A 43 39.84 25.98 32.22
C ALA A 43 38.72 26.62 31.37
N GLU A 44 38.63 26.30 30.08
CA GLU A 44 37.44 26.59 29.28
C GLU A 44 36.45 25.45 29.52
N GLU A 45 35.37 25.72 30.26
CA GLU A 45 34.28 24.78 30.47
C GLU A 45 33.71 24.36 29.11
N PRO A 46 33.62 23.05 28.80
CA PRO A 46 33.10 22.60 27.52
C PRO A 46 31.63 23.02 27.39
N VAL A 47 31.34 23.80 26.36
CA VAL A 47 29.97 24.15 25.97
C VAL A 47 29.33 22.89 25.39
N ARG A 48 28.23 22.44 26.00
CA ARG A 48 27.45 21.31 25.48
C ARG A 48 26.98 21.60 24.07
N VAL A 49 27.27 20.69 23.15
CA VAL A 49 26.78 20.79 21.78
C VAL A 49 25.30 20.38 21.77
N GLU A 50 24.42 21.23 21.23
CA GLU A 50 22.98 20.94 21.15
C GLU A 50 22.65 19.92 20.04
N ILE A 51 23.57 19.73 19.07
CA ILE A 51 23.39 18.87 17.89
C ILE A 51 24.68 18.07 17.62
N LEU A 52 24.57 16.75 17.53
CA LEU A 52 25.70 15.82 17.34
C LEU A 52 25.58 15.07 16.01
N GLU A 53 26.61 15.11 15.16
CA GLU A 53 26.64 14.33 13.90
C GLU A 53 27.34 12.98 14.12
N VAL A 54 26.64 11.87 13.86
CA VAL A 54 27.18 10.51 14.06
C VAL A 54 27.22 9.76 12.73
N GLY A 55 28.42 9.35 12.32
CA GLY A 55 28.65 8.52 11.13
C GLY A 55 28.24 7.06 11.32
N GLU A 56 28.23 6.29 10.22
CA GLU A 56 27.75 4.90 10.21
C GLU A 56 28.59 3.92 11.07
N GLU A 57 29.86 4.22 11.32
CA GLU A 57 30.75 3.39 12.14
C GLU A 57 30.65 3.66 13.65
N GLY A 58 29.76 4.56 14.09
CA GLY A 58 29.62 4.93 15.50
C GLY A 58 30.59 6.03 15.94
N MET A 59 30.85 6.15 17.24
CA MET A 59 31.72 7.19 17.83
C MET A 59 32.54 6.64 19.00
N LEU A 60 33.76 7.16 19.19
CA LEU A 60 34.60 6.82 20.36
C LEU A 60 33.97 7.39 21.64
N ILE A 61 34.11 6.66 22.75
CA ILE A 61 33.58 7.10 24.05
C ILE A 61 34.24 8.40 24.52
N GLU A 62 35.53 8.58 24.25
CA GLU A 62 36.29 9.79 24.58
C GLU A 62 35.75 11.02 23.82
N ASP A 63 35.45 10.86 22.52
CA ASP A 63 34.90 11.92 21.68
C ASP A 63 33.46 12.26 22.09
N LEU A 64 32.63 11.25 22.38
CA LEU A 64 31.26 11.43 22.87
C LEU A 64 31.23 12.11 24.25
N ALA A 65 32.16 11.77 25.14
CA ALA A 65 32.31 12.41 26.44
C ALA A 65 32.69 13.89 26.31
N TYR A 66 33.57 14.19 25.35
CA TYR A 66 33.99 15.57 25.06
C TYR A 66 32.82 16.41 24.51
N GLU A 67 32.07 15.90 23.53
CA GLU A 67 30.97 16.63 22.89
C GLU A 67 29.76 16.84 23.82
N LEU A 68 29.47 15.85 24.70
CA LEU A 68 28.41 15.96 25.70
C LEU A 68 28.83 16.74 26.96
N ALA A 69 30.10 17.12 27.09
CA ALA A 69 30.67 17.74 28.29
C ALA A 69 30.45 16.89 29.56
N VAL A 70 30.63 15.57 29.47
CA VAL A 70 30.41 14.60 30.56
C VAL A 70 31.65 13.70 30.72
N SER A 71 31.86 13.12 31.90
CA SER A 71 32.93 12.14 32.09
C SER A 71 32.62 10.79 31.43
N GLU A 72 33.64 10.12 30.86
CA GLU A 72 33.50 8.76 30.28
C GLU A 72 32.89 7.76 31.28
N SER A 73 33.20 7.95 32.57
CA SER A 73 32.67 7.13 33.66
C SER A 73 31.16 7.23 33.82
N GLU A 74 30.56 8.38 33.51
CA GLU A 74 29.12 8.57 33.57
C GLU A 74 28.40 7.92 32.38
N ILE A 75 28.97 8.00 31.17
CA ILE A 75 28.46 7.32 29.98
C ILE A 75 28.48 5.80 30.17
N LEU A 76 29.60 5.26 30.67
CA LEU A 76 29.72 3.83 30.97
C LEU A 76 28.74 3.37 32.07
N ARG A 77 28.54 4.21 33.11
CA ARG A 77 27.56 3.93 34.16
C ARG A 77 26.13 3.92 33.64
N PHE A 78 25.79 4.85 32.75
CA PHE A 78 24.47 4.91 32.12
C PHE A 78 24.19 3.65 31.29
N LEU A 79 25.13 3.23 30.44
CA LEU A 79 25.01 2.02 29.63
C LEU A 79 24.89 0.75 30.50
N SER A 80 25.64 0.70 31.60
CA SER A 80 25.58 -0.41 32.57
C SER A 80 24.22 -0.52 33.27
N VAL A 81 23.59 0.60 33.65
CA VAL A 81 22.25 0.61 34.25
C VAL A 81 21.18 0.09 33.28
N ARG A 82 21.35 0.30 31.98
CA ARG A 82 20.45 -0.22 30.92
C ARG A 82 20.81 -1.62 30.42
N GLY A 83 21.71 -2.32 31.12
CA GLY A 83 22.04 -3.72 30.85
C GLY A 83 23.03 -3.96 29.73
N VAL A 84 23.69 -2.91 29.22
CA VAL A 84 24.74 -3.01 28.20
C VAL A 84 26.10 -3.09 28.90
N MET A 85 26.74 -4.27 28.88
CA MET A 85 28.11 -4.46 29.38
C MET A 85 29.09 -4.39 28.21
N LEU A 86 30.01 -3.43 28.26
CA LEU A 86 31.08 -3.28 27.26
C LEU A 86 32.39 -3.77 27.88
N ASP A 87 32.83 -4.97 27.48
CA ASP A 87 34.15 -5.49 27.88
C ASP A 87 35.23 -4.99 26.91
N ASN A 88 35.99 -3.97 27.32
CA ASN A 88 37.14 -3.40 26.60
C ASN A 88 36.84 -2.74 25.23
N VAL A 89 35.59 -2.39 24.93
CA VAL A 89 35.23 -1.68 23.69
C VAL A 89 35.30 -0.17 23.91
N GLN A 90 36.11 0.53 23.10
CA GLN A 90 36.30 1.99 23.17
C GLN A 90 35.36 2.76 22.22
N THR A 91 34.72 2.06 21.28
CA THR A 91 33.80 2.61 20.27
C THR A 91 32.37 2.20 20.57
N LEU A 92 31.44 3.15 20.56
CA LEU A 92 30.01 2.89 20.70
C LEU A 92 29.37 2.84 19.32
N ASP A 93 28.56 1.80 19.09
CA ASP A 93 27.72 1.70 17.91
C ASP A 93 26.68 2.83 17.87
N LYS A 94 26.22 3.18 16.67
CA LYS A 94 25.26 4.28 16.40
C LYS A 94 24.04 4.27 17.32
N ASP A 95 23.46 3.09 17.58
CA ASP A 95 22.27 2.95 18.43
C ASP A 95 22.57 3.23 19.91
N LEU A 96 23.78 2.89 20.37
CA LEU A 96 24.22 3.20 21.73
C LEU A 96 24.53 4.69 21.89
N VAL A 97 25.15 5.32 20.87
CA VAL A 97 25.41 6.77 20.86
C VAL A 97 24.10 7.55 20.94
N LYS A 98 23.10 7.21 20.13
CA LYS A 98 21.76 7.83 20.20
C LYS A 98 21.12 7.68 21.57
N MET A 99 21.21 6.49 22.16
CA MET A 99 20.64 6.22 23.49
C MET A 99 21.25 7.11 24.57
N VAL A 100 22.56 7.36 24.49
CA VAL A 100 23.27 8.27 25.40
C VAL A 100 22.84 9.72 25.13
N CYS A 101 22.85 10.18 23.88
CA CYS A 101 22.47 11.55 23.51
C CYS A 101 21.02 11.91 23.90
N MET A 102 20.08 10.96 23.80
CA MET A 102 18.68 11.16 24.24
C MET A 102 18.55 11.43 25.75
N GLU A 103 19.44 10.89 26.58
CA GLU A 103 19.40 11.14 28.03
C GLU A 103 19.91 12.54 28.37
N TYR A 104 20.84 13.06 27.56
CA TYR A 104 21.45 14.38 27.75
C TYR A 104 20.78 15.50 26.93
N ASP A 105 19.63 15.21 26.31
CA ASP A 105 18.81 16.16 25.53
C ASP A 105 19.56 16.76 24.32
N VAL A 106 20.43 15.96 23.70
CA VAL A 106 21.20 16.33 22.50
C VAL A 106 20.61 15.66 21.27
N GLU A 107 20.23 16.45 20.27
CA GLU A 107 19.67 15.94 19.02
C GLU A 107 20.77 15.32 18.15
N VAL A 108 20.62 14.05 17.78
CA VAL A 108 21.56 13.37 16.89
C VAL A 108 21.10 13.54 15.44
N LEU A 109 21.85 14.33 14.66
CA LEU A 109 21.68 14.36 13.21
C LEU A 109 22.42 13.15 12.64
N GLU A 110 21.67 12.28 11.96
CA GLU A 110 22.29 11.21 11.19
C GLU A 110 23.03 11.81 10.00
N SER A 111 24.36 11.74 10.01
CA SER A 111 25.16 11.89 8.80
C SER A 111 25.14 10.56 8.04
N GLY A 112 23.94 10.17 7.62
CA GLY A 112 23.66 9.17 6.59
C GLY A 112 22.90 9.85 5.45
N PRO A 113 22.98 9.34 4.21
CA PRO A 113 22.47 10.02 3.03
C PRO A 113 20.94 10.04 2.95
N MET A 114 20.18 9.95 4.04
CA MET A 114 18.73 9.78 3.97
C MET A 114 18.00 11.06 3.51
N LYS A 115 18.50 12.25 3.88
CA LYS A 115 17.99 13.54 3.33
C LYS A 115 18.53 13.84 1.92
N VAL A 116 19.66 13.24 1.56
CA VAL A 116 20.26 13.42 0.23
C VAL A 116 19.61 12.47 -0.77
N GLU A 117 19.20 11.26 -0.38
CA GLU A 117 18.59 10.24 -1.25
C GLU A 117 17.21 10.64 -1.79
N GLU A 118 16.36 11.30 -0.99
CA GLU A 118 15.06 11.79 -1.46
C GLU A 118 15.18 12.97 -2.44
N MET A 119 16.19 13.83 -2.28
CA MET A 119 16.53 14.84 -3.30
C MET A 119 17.40 14.27 -4.44
N ALA A 120 18.10 13.16 -4.21
CA ALA A 120 19.01 12.54 -5.18
C ALA A 120 18.24 11.78 -6.24
N LYS A 121 17.11 11.14 -5.97
CA LYS A 121 16.33 10.45 -7.03
C LYS A 121 15.75 11.40 -8.07
N LYS A 122 15.38 12.63 -7.67
CA LYS A 122 15.01 13.68 -8.64
C LYS A 122 16.24 14.24 -9.39
N LYS A 123 17.44 14.13 -8.80
CA LYS A 123 18.73 14.47 -9.42
C LYS A 123 19.38 13.33 -10.21
N GLU A 124 18.99 12.06 -10.06
CA GLU A 124 19.57 10.90 -10.77
C GLU A 124 19.33 10.96 -12.28
N PHE A 125 18.35 11.75 -12.71
CA PHE A 125 18.12 12.00 -14.13
C PHE A 125 19.05 13.08 -14.71
N LEU A 126 19.69 13.92 -13.89
CA LEU A 126 20.51 15.05 -14.31
C LEU A 126 21.99 14.79 -13.97
N ASP A 127 22.84 14.67 -14.99
CA ASP A 127 24.30 14.55 -14.78
C ASP A 127 24.93 15.95 -14.61
N GLU A 128 26.11 16.05 -13.99
CA GLU A 128 26.81 17.34 -13.80
C GLU A 128 27.05 18.10 -15.14
N GLU A 129 27.14 17.37 -16.25
CA GLU A 129 27.28 17.91 -17.61
C GLU A 129 25.99 18.55 -18.18
N ASP A 130 24.84 18.37 -17.52
CA ASP A 130 23.54 18.88 -17.98
C ASP A 130 23.26 20.32 -17.56
N LEU A 131 23.98 20.84 -16.54
CA LEU A 131 23.68 22.12 -15.89
C LEU A 131 23.61 23.31 -16.87
N ASP A 132 24.43 23.28 -17.92
CA ASP A 132 24.51 24.35 -18.94
C ASP A 132 23.46 24.23 -20.06
N LYS A 133 22.71 23.12 -20.13
CA LYS A 133 21.75 22.79 -21.20
C LYS A 133 20.33 22.55 -20.67
N LEU A 134 20.05 23.03 -19.47
CA LEU A 134 18.74 22.93 -18.85
C LEU A 134 17.75 23.89 -19.52
N GLU A 135 16.68 23.34 -20.06
CA GLU A 135 15.53 24.09 -20.56
C GLU A 135 14.34 23.92 -19.61
N VAL A 136 13.46 24.93 -19.57
CA VAL A 136 12.21 24.87 -18.81
C VAL A 136 11.31 23.80 -19.41
N ARG A 137 10.81 22.88 -18.58
CA ARG A 137 9.90 21.82 -19.02
C ARG A 137 8.49 22.01 -18.45
N PRO A 138 7.45 21.52 -19.17
CA PRO A 138 6.08 21.47 -18.64
C PRO A 138 5.98 20.69 -17.32
N PRO A 139 5.14 21.11 -16.36
CA PRO A 139 4.88 20.34 -15.14
C PRO A 139 4.09 19.07 -15.45
N ILE A 140 4.40 18.00 -14.70
CA ILE A 140 3.59 16.78 -14.65
C ILE A 140 2.77 16.81 -13.34
N VAL A 141 1.45 16.73 -13.46
CA VAL A 141 0.49 16.94 -12.37
C VAL A 141 -0.35 15.69 -12.17
N THR A 142 -0.36 15.11 -10.97
CA THR A 142 -1.29 14.01 -10.66
C THR A 142 -2.54 14.56 -9.99
N ILE A 143 -3.71 13.98 -10.29
CA ILE A 143 -4.93 14.21 -9.52
C ILE A 143 -5.22 13.00 -8.63
N MET A 144 -5.36 13.23 -7.32
CA MET A 144 -5.68 12.24 -6.29
C MET A 144 -6.89 12.66 -5.45
N GLY A 145 -7.40 11.74 -4.64
CA GLY A 145 -8.54 11.97 -3.75
C GLY A 145 -9.49 10.77 -3.67
N HIS A 146 -10.48 10.86 -2.80
CA HIS A 146 -11.46 9.81 -2.56
C HIS A 146 -12.37 9.53 -3.78
N VAL A 147 -13.01 8.36 -3.79
CA VAL A 147 -14.01 7.96 -4.79
C VAL A 147 -15.15 8.99 -4.80
N ASP A 148 -15.73 9.27 -5.96
CA ASP A 148 -16.84 10.24 -6.13
C ASP A 148 -16.58 11.70 -5.69
N HIS A 149 -15.33 12.07 -5.38
CA HIS A 149 -14.95 13.47 -5.16
C HIS A 149 -14.86 14.29 -6.47
N GLY A 150 -15.07 13.67 -7.63
CA GLY A 150 -15.12 14.35 -8.92
C GLY A 150 -13.77 14.56 -9.61
N LYS A 151 -12.77 13.72 -9.33
CA LYS A 151 -11.46 13.72 -10.03
C LYS A 151 -11.61 13.60 -11.55
N THR A 152 -12.25 12.53 -12.01
CA THR A 152 -12.47 12.29 -13.44
C THR A 152 -13.35 13.37 -14.06
N THR A 153 -14.32 13.92 -13.32
CA THR A 153 -15.14 15.06 -13.77
C THR A 153 -14.31 16.32 -13.99
N LEU A 154 -13.39 16.63 -13.06
CA LEU A 154 -12.46 17.75 -13.20
C LEU A 154 -11.60 17.59 -14.46
N LEU A 155 -11.12 16.37 -14.70
CA LEU A 155 -10.31 16.07 -15.87
C LEU A 155 -11.09 16.12 -17.18
N ASP A 156 -12.33 15.63 -17.19
CA ASP A 156 -13.23 15.75 -18.33
C ASP A 156 -13.51 17.22 -18.69
N TYR A 157 -13.67 18.08 -17.68
CA TYR A 157 -13.83 19.51 -17.86
C TYR A 157 -12.58 20.14 -18.47
N ILE A 158 -11.40 19.91 -17.86
CA ILE A 158 -10.11 20.44 -18.33
C ILE A 158 -9.82 19.98 -19.77
N ARG A 159 -10.11 18.71 -20.08
CA ARG A 159 -9.88 18.11 -21.39
C ARG A 159 -10.96 18.45 -22.43
N LYS A 160 -12.03 19.17 -22.03
CA LYS A 160 -13.20 19.49 -22.87
C LYS A 160 -13.79 18.27 -23.58
N SER A 161 -13.75 17.10 -22.95
CA SER A 161 -14.20 15.84 -23.54
C SER A 161 -14.59 14.84 -22.47
N LYS A 162 -15.68 14.10 -22.70
CA LYS A 162 -16.34 13.27 -21.67
C LYS A 162 -15.82 11.82 -21.67
N VAL A 163 -14.86 11.47 -20.80
CA VAL A 163 -14.47 10.07 -20.52
C VAL A 163 -15.48 9.39 -19.62
N VAL A 164 -16.01 10.09 -18.61
CA VAL A 164 -16.85 9.50 -17.54
C VAL A 164 -18.05 8.74 -18.11
N ALA A 165 -18.61 9.23 -19.21
CA ALA A 165 -19.74 8.58 -19.90
C ALA A 165 -19.37 7.29 -20.65
N SER A 166 -18.09 7.03 -20.88
CA SER A 166 -17.57 5.90 -21.65
C SER A 166 -16.89 4.81 -20.82
N GLU A 167 -16.53 5.12 -19.57
CA GLU A 167 -15.94 4.15 -18.63
C GLU A 167 -16.99 3.26 -17.96
N ALA A 168 -16.68 1.97 -17.86
CA ALA A 168 -17.57 1.01 -17.24
C ALA A 168 -17.62 1.23 -15.72
N GLY A 169 -18.82 1.39 -15.17
CA GLY A 169 -19.02 1.65 -13.73
C GLY A 169 -18.75 3.10 -13.30
N GLY A 170 -18.43 4.01 -14.23
CA GLY A 170 -18.23 5.43 -13.93
C GLY A 170 -16.97 5.75 -13.12
N ILE A 171 -15.98 4.85 -13.10
CA ILE A 171 -14.73 4.99 -12.33
C ILE A 171 -13.49 4.83 -13.21
N THR A 172 -12.46 5.66 -12.96
CA THR A 172 -11.12 5.51 -13.54
C THR A 172 -10.44 4.27 -12.94
N GLN A 173 -10.02 3.31 -13.78
CA GLN A 173 -9.38 2.05 -13.34
C GLN A 173 -7.94 1.86 -13.85
N GLY A 174 -7.44 2.76 -14.69
CA GLY A 174 -6.05 2.79 -15.17
C GLY A 174 -5.46 4.21 -15.11
N ILE A 175 -4.14 4.32 -15.23
CA ILE A 175 -3.44 5.60 -15.24
C ILE A 175 -3.39 6.17 -16.67
N GLY A 176 -4.13 7.26 -16.90
CA GLY A 176 -4.09 8.01 -18.15
C GLY A 176 -3.15 9.20 -18.06
N ALA A 177 -2.42 9.51 -19.14
CA ALA A 177 -1.62 10.73 -19.25
C ALA A 177 -2.09 11.56 -20.44
N TYR A 178 -2.29 12.86 -20.26
CA TYR A 178 -2.75 13.76 -21.32
C TYR A 178 -2.18 15.16 -21.18
N GLN A 179 -2.08 15.84 -22.33
CA GLN A 179 -1.50 17.17 -22.43
C GLN A 179 -2.59 18.23 -22.57
N VAL A 180 -2.55 19.22 -21.69
CA VAL A 180 -3.46 20.37 -21.66
C VAL A 180 -2.66 21.63 -21.93
N LEU A 181 -3.24 22.53 -22.73
CA LEU A 181 -2.67 23.86 -22.96
C LEU A 181 -3.41 24.87 -22.07
N VAL A 182 -2.69 25.43 -21.10
CA VAL A 182 -3.18 26.43 -20.15
C VAL A 182 -2.74 27.82 -20.64
N PRO A 183 -3.65 28.80 -20.79
CA PRO A 183 -3.29 30.17 -21.14
C PRO A 183 -2.71 30.88 -19.91
N VAL A 184 -1.40 31.14 -19.90
CA VAL A 184 -0.73 31.95 -18.88
C VAL A 184 -0.24 33.24 -19.55
N ASP A 185 -0.69 34.40 -19.06
CA ASP A 185 -0.38 35.72 -19.65
C ASP A 185 -0.65 35.83 -21.16
N GLY A 186 -1.67 35.10 -21.65
CA GLY A 186 -2.04 35.06 -23.07
C GLY A 186 -1.20 34.09 -23.92
N ASN A 187 -0.20 33.41 -23.34
CA ASN A 187 0.58 32.38 -24.01
C ASN A 187 0.12 30.97 -23.59
N PRO A 188 -0.13 30.04 -24.54
CA PRO A 188 -0.48 28.68 -24.21
C PRO A 188 0.77 27.93 -23.72
N GLN A 189 0.81 27.61 -22.42
CA GLN A 189 1.82 26.74 -21.82
C GLN A 189 1.27 25.33 -21.68
N ALA A 190 2.11 24.32 -21.85
CA ALA A 190 1.70 22.92 -21.70
C ALA A 190 1.75 22.48 -20.23
N CYS A 191 0.78 21.67 -19.84
CA CYS A 191 0.72 20.98 -18.56
C CYS A 191 0.30 19.53 -18.82
N ILE A 192 0.99 18.56 -18.22
CA ILE A 192 0.68 17.14 -18.39
C ILE A 192 -0.02 16.67 -17.14
N PHE A 193 -1.17 16.04 -17.30
CA PHE A 193 -1.90 15.47 -16.19
C PHE A 193 -1.84 13.95 -16.22
N LEU A 194 -1.64 13.36 -15.03
CA LEU A 194 -1.80 11.94 -14.76
C LEU A 194 -3.10 11.72 -13.98
N ASP A 195 -4.04 10.99 -14.58
CA ASP A 195 -5.25 10.54 -13.89
C ASP A 195 -4.94 9.26 -13.11
N THR A 196 -5.18 9.24 -11.80
CA THR A 196 -4.95 8.04 -10.97
C THR A 196 -6.27 7.52 -10.39
N PRO A 197 -6.47 6.18 -10.34
CA PRO A 197 -7.66 5.61 -9.72
C PRO A 197 -7.81 5.98 -8.23
N GLY A 198 -9.03 6.34 -7.84
CA GLY A 198 -9.36 6.77 -6.47
C GLY A 198 -9.71 5.67 -5.47
N HIS A 199 -9.87 4.43 -5.93
CA HIS A 199 -10.30 3.32 -5.07
C HIS A 199 -9.10 2.77 -4.26
N GLU A 200 -9.35 2.43 -3.00
CA GLU A 200 -8.40 1.83 -2.05
C GLU A 200 -7.48 0.75 -2.66
N ALA A 201 -8.03 -0.19 -3.44
CA ALA A 201 -7.29 -1.27 -4.09
C ALA A 201 -6.16 -0.80 -5.02
N PHE A 202 -6.16 0.46 -5.44
CA PHE A 202 -5.17 1.04 -6.35
C PHE A 202 -4.13 1.91 -5.64
N GLY A 203 -3.87 1.70 -4.34
CA GLY A 203 -2.84 2.43 -3.58
C GLY A 203 -1.46 2.40 -4.24
N ALA A 204 -1.04 1.23 -4.76
CA ALA A 204 0.21 1.11 -5.51
C ALA A 204 0.27 2.00 -6.77
N MET A 205 -0.85 2.20 -7.45
CA MET A 205 -0.94 3.10 -8.61
C MET A 205 -0.84 4.57 -8.19
N ARG A 206 -1.45 4.97 -7.06
CA ARG A 206 -1.30 6.34 -6.50
C ARG A 206 0.14 6.63 -6.11
N ALA A 207 0.79 5.70 -5.41
CA ALA A 207 2.20 5.84 -5.03
C ALA A 207 3.11 5.97 -6.26
N ARG A 208 2.79 5.27 -7.36
CA ARG A 208 3.51 5.38 -8.63
C ARG A 208 3.30 6.75 -9.27
N GLY A 209 2.05 7.21 -9.34
CA GLY A 209 1.71 8.55 -9.84
C GLY A 209 2.46 9.64 -9.07
N ALA A 210 2.45 9.58 -7.73
CA ALA A 210 3.16 10.53 -6.86
C ALA A 210 4.64 10.69 -7.25
N ARG A 211 5.35 9.57 -7.45
CA ARG A 211 6.79 9.57 -7.73
C ARG A 211 7.17 10.18 -9.09
N VAL A 212 6.27 10.11 -10.07
CA VAL A 212 6.56 10.62 -11.43
C VAL A 212 6.23 12.12 -11.54
N THR A 213 5.43 12.65 -10.63
CA THR A 213 4.88 14.01 -10.75
C THR A 213 5.65 15.08 -10.01
N ASP A 214 5.52 16.28 -10.56
CA ASP A 214 6.10 17.50 -10.03
C ASP A 214 5.16 18.18 -9.03
N ILE A 215 3.84 18.08 -9.24
CA ILE A 215 2.79 18.67 -8.39
C ILE A 215 1.64 17.66 -8.22
N CYS A 216 1.01 17.63 -7.05
CA CYS A 216 -0.16 16.79 -6.77
C CYS A 216 -1.38 17.66 -6.44
N ILE A 217 -2.49 17.45 -7.17
CA ILE A 217 -3.80 18.04 -6.85
C ILE A 217 -4.61 17.00 -6.06
N ILE A 218 -5.04 17.36 -4.85
CA ILE A 218 -5.91 16.51 -4.04
C ILE A 218 -7.32 17.08 -4.05
N VAL A 219 -8.25 16.32 -4.62
CA VAL A 219 -9.65 16.71 -4.77
C VAL A 219 -10.45 16.24 -3.55
N VAL A 220 -11.03 17.20 -2.83
CA VAL A 220 -11.85 16.94 -1.64
C VAL A 220 -13.24 17.51 -1.86
N ALA A 221 -14.29 16.70 -1.71
CA ALA A 221 -15.65 17.17 -1.92
C ALA A 221 -16.13 17.99 -0.72
N ALA A 222 -16.74 19.15 -0.96
CA ALA A 222 -17.21 20.06 0.07
C ALA A 222 -18.42 19.53 0.87
N ASP A 223 -19.17 18.57 0.30
CA ASP A 223 -20.29 17.90 0.96
C ASP A 223 -19.83 16.74 1.87
N ASP A 224 -18.74 16.07 1.48
CA ASP A 224 -18.24 14.86 2.15
C ASP A 224 -17.17 15.18 3.21
N GLY A 225 -16.15 15.97 2.84
CA GLY A 225 -15.01 16.28 3.70
C GLY A 225 -13.82 15.33 3.51
N VAL A 226 -12.93 15.29 4.48
CA VAL A 226 -11.71 14.48 4.42
C VAL A 226 -12.02 13.02 4.75
N GLN A 227 -11.77 12.13 3.77
CA GLN A 227 -11.98 10.69 3.89
C GLN A 227 -10.63 9.94 4.04
N PRO A 228 -10.62 8.67 4.49
CA PRO A 228 -9.39 7.90 4.68
C PRO A 228 -8.47 7.86 3.44
N GLN A 229 -9.05 7.72 2.24
CA GLN A 229 -8.31 7.70 0.97
C GLN A 229 -7.73 9.08 0.62
N THR A 230 -8.32 10.18 1.12
CA THR A 230 -7.75 11.52 1.02
C THR A 230 -6.49 11.60 1.89
N SER A 231 -6.54 11.12 3.13
CA SER A 231 -5.38 11.07 4.02
C SER A 231 -4.26 10.19 3.46
N GLU A 232 -4.61 9.07 2.84
CA GLU A 232 -3.65 8.19 2.14
C GLU A 232 -3.00 8.90 0.94
N ALA A 233 -3.77 9.62 0.13
CA ALA A 233 -3.25 10.42 -0.98
C ALA A 233 -2.29 11.51 -0.50
N ILE A 234 -2.62 12.21 0.59
CA ILE A 234 -1.75 13.20 1.24
C ILE A 234 -0.44 12.53 1.69
N ALA A 235 -0.54 11.36 2.33
CA ALA A 235 0.64 10.62 2.79
C ALA A 235 1.56 10.22 1.64
N HIS A 236 1.03 9.75 0.51
CA HIS A 236 1.82 9.43 -0.68
C HIS A 236 2.48 10.65 -1.29
N ALA A 237 1.78 11.78 -1.39
CA ALA A 237 2.36 13.01 -1.92
C ALA A 237 3.47 13.56 -1.02
N ARG A 238 3.29 13.52 0.32
CA ARG A 238 4.32 13.90 1.30
C ARG A 238 5.53 12.99 1.25
N ALA A 239 5.32 11.67 1.21
CA ALA A 239 6.41 10.68 1.12
C ALA A 239 7.17 10.75 -0.22
N ALA A 240 6.56 11.32 -1.26
CA ALA A 240 7.24 11.57 -2.53
C ALA A 240 7.90 12.96 -2.61
N GLY A 241 7.77 13.79 -1.57
CA GLY A 241 8.29 15.17 -1.56
C GLY A 241 7.63 16.07 -2.62
N VAL A 242 6.38 15.79 -2.99
CA VAL A 242 5.66 16.52 -4.04
C VAL A 242 4.79 17.63 -3.43
N PRO A 243 4.92 18.88 -3.88
CA PRO A 243 4.03 19.98 -3.50
C PRO A 243 2.54 19.64 -3.73
N ILE A 244 1.70 19.99 -2.76
CA ILE A 244 0.28 19.64 -2.74
C ILE A 244 -0.57 20.90 -2.97
N ILE A 245 -1.53 20.80 -3.88
CA ILE A 245 -2.61 21.77 -4.06
C ILE A 245 -3.93 21.09 -3.69
N ILE A 246 -4.76 21.74 -2.86
CA ILE A 246 -6.09 21.22 -2.53
C ILE A 246 -7.14 21.86 -3.42
N ALA A 247 -7.93 21.02 -4.09
CA ALA A 247 -9.11 21.42 -4.84
C ALA A 247 -10.38 21.02 -4.06
N VAL A 248 -11.02 21.99 -3.41
CA VAL A 248 -12.28 21.79 -2.70
C VAL A 248 -13.44 21.82 -3.70
N ASN A 249 -13.94 20.64 -4.09
CA ASN A 249 -14.88 20.47 -5.19
C ASN A 249 -16.35 20.44 -4.73
N LYS A 250 -17.29 20.54 -5.69
CA LYS A 250 -18.75 20.49 -5.50
C LYS A 250 -19.33 21.67 -4.70
N ILE A 251 -18.77 22.87 -4.86
CA ILE A 251 -19.30 24.10 -4.24
C ILE A 251 -20.70 24.49 -4.75
N ASP A 252 -21.14 23.91 -5.86
CA ASP A 252 -22.46 24.11 -6.45
C ASP A 252 -23.59 23.43 -5.67
N LYS A 253 -23.28 22.51 -4.74
CA LYS A 253 -24.30 21.81 -3.95
C LYS A 253 -24.78 22.64 -2.76
N GLU A 254 -26.08 22.61 -2.48
CA GLU A 254 -26.71 23.30 -1.34
C GLU A 254 -26.17 22.87 0.04
N GLY A 255 -25.57 21.67 0.14
CA GLY A 255 -24.93 21.15 1.36
C GLY A 255 -23.41 21.33 1.42
N ALA A 256 -22.80 22.05 0.49
CA ALA A 256 -21.36 22.25 0.45
C ALA A 256 -20.87 23.11 1.63
N ASN A 257 -19.85 22.63 2.35
CA ASN A 257 -19.20 23.39 3.41
C ASN A 257 -17.68 23.39 3.24
N PRO A 258 -17.12 24.31 2.42
CA PRO A 258 -15.68 24.42 2.20
C PRO A 258 -14.89 24.73 3.47
N GLU A 259 -15.45 25.53 4.38
CA GLU A 259 -14.78 25.90 5.64
C GLU A 259 -14.52 24.67 6.52
N ARG A 260 -15.50 23.74 6.61
CA ARG A 260 -15.32 22.47 7.33
C ARG A 260 -14.15 21.68 6.77
N VAL A 261 -14.04 21.57 5.45
CA VAL A 261 -12.95 20.84 4.78
C VAL A 261 -11.58 21.47 5.10
N MET A 262 -11.48 22.81 5.07
CA MET A 262 -10.24 23.51 5.41
C MET A 262 -9.83 23.28 6.88
N GLN A 263 -10.80 23.24 7.80
CA GLN A 263 -10.54 22.92 9.21
C GLN A 263 -10.01 21.48 9.38
N GLU A 264 -10.63 20.50 8.72
CA GLU A 264 -10.20 19.10 8.77
C GLU A 264 -8.79 18.91 8.18
N LEU A 265 -8.48 19.56 7.05
CA LEU A 265 -7.15 19.50 6.44
C LEU A 265 -6.07 20.17 7.30
N SER A 266 -6.41 21.26 7.99
CA SER A 266 -5.51 21.92 8.94
C SER A 266 -5.15 21.00 10.11
N GLN A 267 -6.07 20.16 10.59
CA GLN A 267 -5.79 19.16 11.63
C GLN A 267 -4.81 18.08 11.18
N ILE A 268 -4.75 17.81 9.87
CA ILE A 268 -3.80 16.87 9.24
C ILE A 268 -2.47 17.56 8.89
N GLY A 269 -2.35 18.85 9.24
CA GLY A 269 -1.15 19.65 9.05
C GLY A 269 -1.01 20.24 7.65
N LEU A 270 -2.11 20.40 6.90
CA LEU A 270 -2.15 21.20 5.67
C LEU A 270 -2.86 22.52 5.97
N MET A 271 -2.10 23.59 6.16
CA MET A 271 -2.65 24.89 6.54
C MET A 271 -2.99 25.72 5.29
N PRO A 272 -4.21 26.28 5.16
CA PRO A 272 -4.57 27.13 4.02
C PRO A 272 -3.74 28.43 3.97
N GLU A 273 -3.37 28.89 2.76
CA GLU A 273 -2.67 30.17 2.57
C GLU A 273 -3.43 31.37 3.17
N MET A 274 -4.75 31.38 3.08
CA MET A 274 -5.60 32.43 3.67
C MET A 274 -5.50 32.53 5.20
N TRP A 275 -5.03 31.46 5.87
CA TRP A 275 -4.79 31.42 7.32
C TRP A 275 -3.30 31.56 7.67
N GLY A 276 -2.46 31.94 6.71
CA GLY A 276 -1.01 32.07 6.86
C GLY A 276 -0.25 30.74 6.72
N GLY A 277 -0.87 29.74 6.10
CA GLY A 277 -0.23 28.46 5.75
C GLY A 277 0.53 28.49 4.43
N ASP A 278 0.96 27.31 4.00
CA ASP A 278 1.78 27.05 2.81
C ASP A 278 1.04 26.25 1.72
N THR A 279 -0.18 25.76 2.02
CA THR A 279 -0.93 24.88 1.12
C THR A 279 -1.99 25.69 0.36
N PRO A 280 -1.89 25.84 -0.98
CA PRO A 280 -2.93 26.48 -1.77
C PRO A 280 -4.21 25.65 -1.73
N MET A 281 -5.32 26.28 -1.36
CA MET A 281 -6.64 25.64 -1.31
C MET A 281 -7.64 26.42 -2.17
N ILE A 282 -8.01 25.86 -3.33
CA ILE A 282 -8.90 26.51 -4.30
C ILE A 282 -10.27 25.85 -4.22
N GLN A 283 -11.32 26.66 -4.10
CA GLN A 283 -12.70 26.22 -4.12
C GLN A 283 -13.20 26.16 -5.57
N ILE A 284 -13.61 24.98 -6.03
CA ILE A 284 -13.99 24.75 -7.43
C ILE A 284 -15.35 24.03 -7.58
N SER A 285 -15.97 24.17 -8.74
CA SER A 285 -16.98 23.22 -9.21
C SER A 285 -16.55 22.60 -10.53
N ALA A 286 -16.19 21.32 -10.49
CA ALA A 286 -15.84 20.56 -11.69
C ALA A 286 -17.02 20.39 -12.68
N LEU A 287 -18.27 20.57 -12.21
CA LEU A 287 -19.45 20.41 -13.05
C LEU A 287 -19.79 21.68 -13.82
N THR A 288 -19.81 22.83 -13.15
CA THR A 288 -20.11 24.13 -13.77
C THR A 288 -18.87 24.73 -14.44
N GLY A 289 -17.68 24.37 -13.95
CA GLY A 289 -16.41 24.95 -14.37
C GLY A 289 -15.92 26.10 -13.49
N ASP A 290 -16.65 26.42 -12.41
CA ASP A 290 -16.31 27.55 -11.54
C ASP A 290 -14.92 27.36 -10.91
N ASN A 291 -14.08 28.39 -11.03
CA ASN A 291 -12.71 28.48 -10.51
C ASN A 291 -11.73 27.39 -10.98
N VAL A 292 -12.07 26.62 -12.03
CA VAL A 292 -11.11 25.66 -12.60
C VAL A 292 -9.94 26.39 -13.29
N ASP A 293 -10.18 27.55 -13.89
CA ASP A 293 -9.12 28.36 -14.48
C ASP A 293 -8.14 28.87 -13.41
N GLU A 294 -8.64 29.31 -12.24
CA GLU A 294 -7.82 29.72 -11.08
C GLU A 294 -6.98 28.56 -10.54
N LEU A 295 -7.54 27.35 -10.49
CA LEU A 295 -6.78 26.14 -10.13
C LEU A 295 -5.61 25.91 -11.10
N LEU A 296 -5.85 26.03 -12.41
CA LEU A 296 -4.82 25.84 -13.42
C LEU A 296 -3.74 26.93 -13.35
N GLU A 297 -4.12 28.19 -13.15
CA GLU A 297 -3.17 29.29 -12.93
C GLU A 297 -2.30 29.04 -11.69
N THR A 298 -2.90 28.58 -10.59
CA THR A 298 -2.16 28.24 -9.35
C THR A 298 -1.15 27.11 -9.57
N VAL A 299 -1.54 26.09 -10.34
CA VAL A 299 -0.64 24.98 -10.72
C VAL A 299 0.55 25.49 -11.52
N MET A 300 0.32 26.39 -12.48
CA MET A 300 1.40 26.96 -13.30
C MET A 300 2.32 27.86 -12.48
N LEU A 301 1.77 28.69 -11.58
CA LEU A 301 2.55 29.51 -10.66
C LEU A 301 3.45 28.65 -9.76
N LEU A 302 2.91 27.57 -9.20
CA LEU A 302 3.69 26.65 -8.38
C LEU A 302 4.79 25.95 -9.19
N ALA A 303 4.52 25.61 -10.46
CA ALA A 303 5.52 25.03 -11.36
C ALA A 303 6.67 26.01 -11.67
N GLU A 304 6.38 27.31 -11.84
CA GLU A 304 7.39 28.35 -12.01
C GLU A 304 8.26 28.50 -10.77
N LEU A 305 7.68 28.47 -9.57
CA LEU A 305 8.40 28.50 -8.29
C LEU A 305 9.33 27.29 -8.09
N GLN A 306 8.96 26.13 -8.65
CA GLN A 306 9.78 24.91 -8.59
C GLN A 306 10.93 24.89 -9.61
N GLU A 307 11.02 25.89 -10.51
CA GLU A 307 12.03 25.98 -11.57
C GLU A 307 12.25 24.67 -12.34
N LEU A 308 11.16 24.03 -12.80
CA LEU A 308 11.21 22.73 -13.45
C LEU A 308 12.07 22.76 -14.73
N LYS A 309 13.18 22.03 -14.72
CA LYS A 309 14.17 21.97 -15.80
C LYS A 309 14.43 20.54 -16.26
N ALA A 310 14.78 20.37 -17.53
CA ALA A 310 15.35 19.13 -18.08
C ALA A 310 16.27 19.43 -19.27
N ASN A 311 17.10 18.45 -19.64
CA ASN A 311 17.96 18.53 -20.82
C ASN A 311 17.33 17.76 -22.00
N PRO A 312 16.76 18.42 -23.01
CA PRO A 312 16.17 17.73 -24.16
C PRO A 312 17.21 17.13 -25.12
N HIS A 313 18.49 17.50 -25.02
CA HIS A 313 19.52 17.16 -26.00
C HIS A 313 20.22 15.81 -25.78
N ARG A 314 19.82 15.07 -24.75
CA ARG A 314 20.39 13.76 -24.42
C ARG A 314 19.45 12.60 -24.73
N ASN A 315 19.97 11.39 -24.57
CA ASN A 315 19.19 10.16 -24.65
C ASN A 315 18.06 10.19 -23.63
N ALA A 316 16.89 9.70 -24.06
CA ALA A 316 15.70 9.76 -23.22
C ALA A 316 15.82 8.82 -22.01
N LYS A 317 15.44 9.34 -20.86
CA LYS A 317 15.19 8.60 -19.63
C LYS A 317 13.80 8.95 -19.09
N GLY A 318 13.16 8.01 -18.44
CA GLY A 318 11.87 8.25 -17.79
C GLY A 318 11.26 7.00 -17.19
N THR A 319 9.94 7.01 -17.01
CA THR A 319 9.24 5.94 -16.29
C THR A 319 8.09 5.36 -17.10
N VAL A 320 7.89 4.05 -16.98
CA VAL A 320 6.71 3.34 -17.49
C VAL A 320 5.52 3.63 -16.58
N ILE A 321 4.46 4.23 -17.13
CA ILE A 321 3.21 4.47 -16.39
C ILE A 321 2.34 3.22 -16.40
N GLU A 322 2.09 2.70 -17.59
CA GLU A 322 1.29 1.49 -17.81
C GLU A 322 1.85 0.67 -18.97
N ALA A 323 1.52 -0.62 -18.97
CA ALA A 323 1.88 -1.51 -20.04
C ALA A 323 0.79 -2.57 -20.27
N CYS A 324 0.55 -2.93 -21.51
CA CYS A 324 -0.45 -3.93 -21.90
C CYS A 324 0.02 -4.75 -23.10
N LEU A 325 -0.69 -5.86 -23.35
CA LEU A 325 -0.44 -6.71 -24.50
C LEU A 325 -1.59 -6.58 -25.50
N ASP A 326 -1.34 -5.90 -26.62
CA ASP A 326 -2.32 -5.81 -27.71
C ASP A 326 -2.10 -6.92 -28.73
N LYS A 327 -3.20 -7.52 -29.18
CA LYS A 327 -3.18 -8.67 -30.10
C LYS A 327 -2.60 -8.33 -31.48
N ALA A 328 -2.82 -7.11 -31.98
CA ALA A 328 -2.41 -6.68 -33.31
C ALA A 328 -1.03 -6.00 -33.29
N LYS A 329 -0.75 -5.23 -32.24
CA LYS A 329 0.44 -4.39 -32.12
C LYS A 329 1.57 -5.06 -31.33
N GLY A 330 1.25 -6.06 -30.51
CA GLY A 330 2.17 -6.68 -29.55
C GLY A 330 2.25 -5.90 -28.24
N PRO A 331 3.36 -6.02 -27.49
CA PRO A 331 3.55 -5.27 -26.25
C PRO A 331 3.50 -3.76 -26.49
N LEU A 332 2.67 -3.10 -25.69
CA LEU A 332 2.49 -1.65 -25.62
C LEU A 332 2.93 -1.18 -24.24
N ALA A 333 3.62 -0.05 -24.19
CA ALA A 333 3.94 0.64 -22.95
C ALA A 333 3.66 2.13 -23.09
N THR A 334 3.04 2.73 -22.09
CA THR A 334 2.86 4.16 -21.95
C THR A 334 3.99 4.69 -21.09
N LEU A 335 4.83 5.54 -21.68
CA LEU A 335 6.03 6.09 -21.07
C LEU A 335 5.85 7.58 -20.82
N VAL A 336 6.40 8.08 -19.71
CA VAL A 336 6.59 9.53 -19.48
C VAL A 336 8.07 9.82 -19.56
N VAL A 337 8.45 10.65 -20.54
CA VAL A 337 9.84 11.09 -20.71
C VAL A 337 10.14 12.14 -19.64
N GLN A 338 11.14 11.91 -18.78
CA GLN A 338 11.53 12.88 -17.75
C GLN A 338 12.75 13.70 -18.15
N ASN A 339 13.68 13.08 -18.88
CA ASN A 339 14.85 13.76 -19.42
C ASN A 339 15.19 13.25 -20.83
N GLY A 340 15.85 14.07 -21.63
CA GLY A 340 16.20 13.76 -23.02
C GLY A 340 15.01 13.79 -24.00
N THR A 341 15.28 13.42 -25.24
CA THR A 341 14.26 13.31 -26.30
C THR A 341 14.20 11.89 -26.83
N LEU A 342 13.01 11.29 -26.79
CA LEU A 342 12.74 9.96 -27.33
C LEU A 342 12.37 10.07 -28.81
N ASN A 343 13.05 9.31 -29.66
CA ASN A 343 12.80 9.30 -31.10
C ASN A 343 12.28 7.94 -31.57
N LYS A 344 11.57 7.97 -32.69
CA LYS A 344 11.22 6.75 -33.40
C LYS A 344 12.49 6.03 -33.83
N ALA A 345 12.47 4.70 -33.72
CA ALA A 345 13.60 3.81 -33.98
C ALA A 345 14.70 3.81 -32.90
N ASP A 346 14.54 4.53 -31.79
CA ASP A 346 15.43 4.39 -30.63
C ASP A 346 15.31 2.98 -30.03
N ILE A 347 16.39 2.53 -29.41
CA ILE A 347 16.45 1.26 -28.69
C ILE A 347 16.32 1.58 -27.22
N ILE A 348 15.31 0.99 -26.58
CA ILE A 348 15.00 1.22 -25.18
C ILE A 348 15.15 -0.07 -24.38
N VAL A 349 15.59 0.08 -23.14
CA VAL A 349 15.54 -0.93 -22.10
C VAL A 349 14.61 -0.43 -20.99
N CYS A 350 13.70 -1.27 -20.53
CA CYS A 350 12.66 -1.01 -19.53
C CYS A 350 12.59 -2.22 -18.59
N GLY A 351 13.33 -2.20 -17.48
CA GLY A 351 13.42 -3.36 -16.59
C GLY A 351 13.89 -4.63 -17.32
N GLU A 352 13.06 -5.67 -17.32
CA GLU A 352 13.31 -6.94 -18.03
C GLU A 352 12.98 -6.87 -19.54
N ALA A 353 12.27 -5.84 -19.98
CA ALA A 353 11.86 -5.66 -21.38
C ALA A 353 12.87 -4.79 -22.13
N PHE A 354 13.08 -5.08 -23.40
CA PHE A 354 13.91 -4.27 -24.29
C PHE A 354 13.40 -4.37 -25.72
N GLY A 355 13.74 -3.37 -26.54
CA GLY A 355 13.39 -3.43 -27.96
C GLY A 355 13.62 -2.14 -28.69
N LYS A 356 13.35 -2.18 -29.99
CA LYS A 356 13.44 -1.02 -30.87
C LYS A 356 12.05 -0.43 -31.09
N ILE A 357 11.90 0.87 -30.88
CA ILE A 357 10.64 1.57 -31.06
C ILE A 357 10.24 1.54 -32.53
N ARG A 358 9.14 0.85 -32.83
CA ARG A 358 8.55 0.75 -34.18
C ARG A 358 7.66 1.96 -34.49
N ALA A 359 6.88 2.38 -33.50
CA ALA A 359 5.98 3.53 -33.59
C ALA A 359 5.73 4.10 -32.19
N MET A 360 5.47 5.40 -32.14
CA MET A 360 5.03 6.12 -30.95
C MET A 360 3.72 6.85 -31.25
N TYR A 361 2.83 6.90 -30.25
CA TYR A 361 1.55 7.58 -30.33
C TYR A 361 1.42 8.57 -29.17
N ASP A 362 0.82 9.72 -29.43
CA ASP A 362 0.43 10.69 -28.40
C ASP A 362 -0.85 10.26 -27.65
N ASP A 363 -1.26 11.05 -26.67
CA ASP A 363 -2.49 10.89 -25.88
C ASP A 363 -3.77 10.91 -26.74
N ARG A 364 -3.71 11.50 -27.93
CA ARG A 364 -4.81 11.58 -28.89
C ARG A 364 -4.78 10.46 -29.95
N GLY A 365 -3.84 9.52 -29.82
CA GLY A 365 -3.67 8.38 -30.73
C GLY A 365 -3.07 8.76 -32.09
N LYS A 366 -2.48 9.96 -32.23
CA LYS A 366 -1.74 10.36 -33.43
C LYS A 366 -0.31 9.87 -33.37
N LEU A 367 0.23 9.53 -34.54
CA LEU A 367 1.62 9.10 -34.67
C LEU A 367 2.57 10.28 -34.45
N VAL A 368 3.57 10.08 -33.60
CA VAL A 368 4.62 11.08 -33.31
C VAL A 368 5.99 10.46 -33.54
N ASP A 369 6.93 11.25 -34.09
CA ASP A 369 8.30 10.80 -34.35
C ASP A 369 9.29 11.20 -33.24
N LYS A 370 8.92 12.19 -32.41
CA LYS A 370 9.74 12.70 -31.31
C LYS A 370 8.87 13.02 -30.08
N ALA A 371 9.40 12.74 -28.89
CA ALA A 371 8.80 13.11 -27.62
C ALA A 371 9.87 13.70 -26.69
N GLY A 372 9.71 14.97 -26.31
CA GLY A 372 10.63 15.64 -25.39
C GLY A 372 10.25 15.41 -23.91
N PRO A 373 10.95 16.08 -22.97
CA PRO A 373 10.68 15.99 -21.55
C PRO A 373 9.23 16.34 -21.19
N SER A 374 8.72 15.68 -20.16
CA SER A 374 7.34 15.69 -19.65
C SER A 374 6.27 15.09 -20.57
N ASN A 375 6.55 14.81 -21.86
CA ASN A 375 5.55 14.22 -22.74
C ASN A 375 5.30 12.74 -22.42
N ALA A 376 4.02 12.37 -22.41
CA ALA A 376 3.58 10.98 -22.33
C ALA A 376 3.38 10.40 -23.74
N VAL A 377 3.98 9.24 -24.02
CA VAL A 377 3.85 8.56 -25.31
C VAL A 377 3.66 7.07 -25.16
N GLN A 378 2.79 6.51 -26.00
CA GLN A 378 2.62 5.07 -26.11
C GLN A 378 3.56 4.49 -27.16
N VAL A 379 4.43 3.57 -26.75
CA VAL A 379 5.45 2.95 -27.60
C VAL A 379 5.09 1.50 -27.96
N ILE A 380 5.48 1.10 -29.16
CA ILE A 380 5.38 -0.28 -29.67
C ILE A 380 6.78 -0.76 -30.05
N GLY A 381 7.10 -2.03 -29.76
CA GLY A 381 8.30 -2.68 -30.27
C GLY A 381 9.19 -3.34 -29.23
N LEU A 382 8.73 -3.40 -27.98
CA LEU A 382 9.34 -4.19 -26.92
C LEU A 382 9.14 -5.69 -27.17
N ASN A 383 10.08 -6.49 -26.68
CA ASN A 383 10.05 -7.96 -26.73
C ASN A 383 9.00 -8.56 -25.78
N ASN A 384 8.75 -7.92 -24.64
CA ASN A 384 7.80 -8.32 -23.62
C ASN A 384 7.12 -7.08 -23.01
N VAL A 385 6.08 -7.29 -22.19
CA VAL A 385 5.39 -6.22 -21.47
C VAL A 385 6.24 -5.84 -20.24
N PRO A 386 6.74 -4.59 -20.13
CA PRO A 386 7.48 -4.14 -18.95
C PRO A 386 6.58 -4.06 -17.72
N LEU A 387 7.18 -4.02 -16.53
CA LEU A 387 6.41 -3.73 -15.33
C LEU A 387 6.04 -2.24 -15.31
N ALA A 388 4.87 -1.95 -14.79
CA ALA A 388 4.53 -0.56 -14.50
C ALA A 388 5.56 -0.03 -13.48
N GLY A 389 5.92 1.24 -13.57
CA GLY A 389 6.89 1.89 -12.70
C GLY A 389 8.36 1.58 -12.99
N ASP A 390 8.67 0.68 -13.93
CA ASP A 390 10.03 0.47 -14.39
C ASP A 390 10.57 1.78 -15.01
N GLU A 391 11.83 2.07 -14.74
CA GLU A 391 12.54 3.12 -15.44
C GLU A 391 12.97 2.62 -16.82
N PHE A 392 12.97 3.54 -17.78
CA PHE A 392 13.47 3.27 -19.12
C PHE A 392 14.63 4.19 -19.48
N GLU A 393 15.53 3.66 -20.28
CA GLU A 393 16.66 4.40 -20.84
C GLU A 393 16.83 4.04 -22.32
N VAL A 394 17.15 5.05 -23.13
CA VAL A 394 17.60 4.86 -24.52
C VAL A 394 19.08 4.47 -24.53
N VAL A 395 19.37 3.35 -25.18
CA VAL A 395 20.73 2.81 -25.36
C VAL A 395 21.10 2.75 -26.84
N ASP A 396 22.40 2.75 -27.12
CA ASP A 396 22.88 2.85 -28.50
C ASP A 396 22.69 1.56 -29.31
N ASN A 397 22.76 0.39 -28.64
CA ASN A 397 22.80 -0.92 -29.28
C ASN A 397 21.85 -1.93 -28.62
N LEU A 398 21.26 -2.81 -29.45
CA LEU A 398 20.34 -3.86 -29.00
C LEU A 398 21.02 -4.90 -28.11
N ASP A 399 22.30 -5.17 -28.30
CA ASP A 399 23.04 -6.13 -27.49
C ASP A 399 23.25 -5.62 -26.06
N VAL A 400 23.57 -4.33 -25.90
CA VAL A 400 23.66 -3.67 -24.59
C VAL A 400 22.30 -3.65 -23.91
N ALA A 401 21.23 -3.36 -24.66
CA ALA A 401 19.86 -3.41 -24.13
C ALA A 401 19.51 -4.79 -23.58
N ARG A 402 19.89 -5.85 -24.32
CA ARG A 402 19.64 -7.25 -23.93
C ARG A 402 20.45 -7.65 -22.71
N GLU A 403 21.72 -7.28 -22.64
CA GLU A 403 22.59 -7.60 -21.50
C GLU A 403 22.04 -6.98 -20.22
N ARG A 404 21.74 -5.67 -20.23
CA ARG A 404 21.15 -4.97 -19.07
C ARG A 404 19.79 -5.54 -18.66
N ALA A 405 18.93 -5.88 -19.62
CA ALA A 405 17.64 -6.48 -19.33
C ALA A 405 17.77 -7.88 -18.69
N ASN A 406 18.73 -8.69 -19.16
CA ASN A 406 19.00 -10.01 -18.59
C ASN A 406 19.60 -9.90 -17.18
N GLU A 407 20.56 -8.99 -16.96
CA GLU A 407 21.11 -8.72 -15.63
C GLU A 407 19.99 -8.33 -14.66
N ARG A 408 19.10 -7.41 -15.07
CA ARG A 408 17.95 -7.01 -14.26
C ARG A 408 17.00 -8.16 -13.98
N ALA A 409 16.71 -9.00 -14.98
CA ALA A 409 15.87 -10.18 -14.83
C ALA A 409 16.47 -11.22 -13.87
N ASP A 410 17.79 -11.42 -13.93
CA ASP A 410 18.50 -12.32 -13.02
C ASP A 410 18.52 -11.77 -11.60
N SER A 411 18.76 -10.47 -11.40
CA SER A 411 18.65 -9.81 -10.09
C SER A 411 17.26 -9.97 -9.50
N LEU A 412 16.19 -9.65 -10.26
CA LEU A 412 14.80 -9.80 -9.81
C LEU A 412 14.45 -11.26 -9.52
N ARG A 413 15.00 -12.20 -10.30
CA ARG A 413 14.81 -13.63 -10.06
C ARG A 413 15.48 -14.06 -8.75
N ILE A 414 16.69 -13.60 -8.47
CA ILE A 414 17.41 -13.87 -7.23
C ILE A 414 16.64 -13.27 -6.04
N GLU A 415 16.15 -12.04 -6.16
CA GLU A 415 15.31 -11.39 -5.15
C GLU A 415 14.01 -12.16 -4.87
N ARG A 416 13.31 -12.64 -5.90
CA ARG A 416 12.11 -13.49 -5.70
C ARG A 416 12.44 -14.81 -5.01
N ILE A 417 13.60 -15.39 -5.31
CA ILE A 417 14.06 -16.63 -4.67
C ILE A 417 14.47 -16.35 -3.22
N SER A 418 15.15 -15.24 -2.95
CA SER A 418 15.58 -14.87 -1.60
C SER A 418 14.41 -14.41 -0.73
N ALA A 419 13.42 -13.70 -1.26
CA ALA A 419 12.18 -13.37 -0.56
C ALA A 419 11.41 -14.63 -0.17
N LYS A 420 11.30 -15.60 -1.10
CA LYS A 420 10.72 -16.93 -0.80
C LYS A 420 11.56 -17.76 0.16
N ALA A 421 12.87 -17.52 0.24
CA ALA A 421 13.75 -18.15 1.21
C ALA A 421 13.72 -17.46 2.58
N GLY A 422 13.39 -16.17 2.62
CA GLY A 422 13.23 -15.33 3.81
C GLY A 422 11.87 -15.52 4.49
N GLU A 423 10.81 -15.76 3.73
CA GLU A 423 9.46 -16.14 4.23
C GLU A 423 9.41 -17.55 4.85
N GLY A 424 10.53 -18.25 4.91
CA GLY A 424 10.66 -19.40 5.79
C GLY A 424 11.70 -20.38 5.30
N LYS A 425 12.51 -20.86 6.25
CA LYS A 425 12.92 -22.26 6.28
C LYS A 425 11.66 -23.13 6.31
N VAL A 426 10.99 -23.24 5.17
CA VAL A 426 9.97 -24.23 4.96
C VAL A 426 10.72 -25.54 4.74
N THR A 427 11.22 -26.11 5.84
CA THR A 427 11.81 -27.44 5.83
C THR A 427 10.76 -28.42 5.34
N LEU A 428 11.18 -29.51 4.69
CA LEU A 428 10.28 -30.62 4.33
C LEU A 428 9.40 -31.06 5.52
N SER A 429 9.88 -30.89 6.76
CA SER A 429 9.13 -31.11 7.99
C SER A 429 8.02 -30.10 8.26
N SER A 430 8.13 -28.83 7.84
CA SER A 430 7.08 -27.81 8.00
C SER A 430 5.97 -27.91 6.95
N ILE A 431 6.27 -28.31 5.69
CA ILE A 431 5.26 -28.67 4.69
C ILE A 431 4.57 -29.97 5.09
N ALA A 432 5.33 -30.97 5.53
CA ALA A 432 4.74 -32.19 6.06
C ALA A 432 3.87 -31.88 7.28
N ALA A 433 4.33 -31.04 8.21
CA ALA A 433 3.60 -30.65 9.41
C ALA A 433 2.34 -29.87 9.08
N SER A 434 2.36 -28.87 8.19
CA SER A 434 1.17 -28.08 7.79
C SER A 434 0.15 -28.91 7.02
N VAL A 435 0.60 -29.78 6.12
CA VAL A 435 -0.29 -30.70 5.38
C VAL A 435 -0.82 -31.82 6.29
N SER A 436 -0.04 -32.27 7.27
CA SER A 436 -0.48 -33.29 8.24
C SER A 436 -1.31 -32.70 9.38
N SER A 437 -1.04 -31.48 9.84
CA SER A 437 -1.77 -30.82 10.91
C SER A 437 -3.12 -30.29 10.44
N ALA A 438 -3.23 -29.79 9.20
CA ALA A 438 -4.50 -29.46 8.58
C ALA A 438 -5.42 -30.70 8.47
N LYS A 439 -4.87 -31.84 8.02
CA LYS A 439 -5.59 -33.12 7.99
C LYS A 439 -5.86 -33.74 9.36
N GLN A 440 -5.02 -33.50 10.37
CA GLN A 440 -5.20 -34.03 11.73
C GLN A 440 -6.13 -33.17 12.60
N ALA A 441 -6.33 -31.89 12.26
CA ALA A 441 -7.24 -30.99 12.95
C ALA A 441 -8.66 -30.94 12.35
N GLY A 442 -8.93 -31.68 11.27
CA GLY A 442 -10.22 -31.64 10.57
C GLY A 442 -10.47 -30.31 9.85
N ILE A 443 -9.41 -29.57 9.52
CA ILE A 443 -9.49 -28.32 8.77
C ILE A 443 -9.12 -28.65 7.32
N ASP A 444 -10.14 -28.86 6.48
CA ASP A 444 -9.95 -29.02 5.05
C ASP A 444 -9.53 -27.66 4.45
N THR A 445 -8.22 -27.47 4.31
CA THR A 445 -7.68 -26.32 3.58
C THR A 445 -7.86 -26.59 2.10
N HIS A 446 -8.87 -25.96 1.50
CA HIS A 446 -9.09 -26.05 0.06
C HIS A 446 -8.13 -25.09 -0.67
N GLU A 447 -7.61 -25.53 -1.82
CA GLU A 447 -6.86 -24.66 -2.72
C GLU A 447 -7.73 -24.33 -3.93
N LEU A 448 -7.91 -23.05 -4.23
CA LEU A 448 -8.56 -22.60 -5.46
C LEU A 448 -7.51 -22.13 -6.45
N ASN A 449 -7.39 -22.84 -7.57
CA ASN A 449 -6.48 -22.49 -8.65
C ASN A 449 -7.08 -21.40 -9.53
N VAL A 450 -6.37 -20.28 -9.65
CA VAL A 450 -6.83 -19.08 -10.34
C VAL A 450 -5.86 -18.71 -11.47
N ILE A 451 -6.41 -18.44 -12.64
CA ILE A 451 -5.72 -17.77 -13.74
C ILE A 451 -6.33 -16.38 -13.89
N LEU A 452 -5.50 -15.34 -13.77
CA LEU A 452 -5.91 -13.96 -13.87
C LEU A 452 -5.37 -13.33 -15.16
N LYS A 453 -6.29 -12.85 -16.00
CA LYS A 453 -5.97 -12.09 -17.22
C LYS A 453 -6.49 -10.68 -17.08
N VAL A 454 -5.64 -9.69 -17.32
CA VAL A 454 -5.98 -8.27 -17.14
C VAL A 454 -5.69 -7.48 -18.41
N ASP A 455 -6.23 -6.27 -18.50
CA ASP A 455 -5.91 -5.32 -19.56
C ASP A 455 -4.49 -4.75 -19.42
N PHE A 456 -4.17 -4.19 -18.25
CA PHE A 456 -2.90 -3.53 -17.96
C PHE A 456 -2.14 -4.25 -16.84
N GLN A 457 -0.81 -4.23 -16.93
CA GLN A 457 0.07 -4.87 -15.95
C GLN A 457 -0.15 -4.34 -14.52
N GLY A 458 -0.38 -3.03 -14.35
CA GLY A 458 -0.63 -2.42 -13.05
C GLY A 458 -1.88 -2.95 -12.34
N THR A 459 -2.87 -3.42 -13.11
CA THR A 459 -4.13 -3.95 -12.57
C THR A 459 -3.92 -5.27 -11.82
N ILE A 460 -2.90 -6.06 -12.16
CA ILE A 460 -2.56 -7.29 -11.42
C ILE A 460 -2.19 -6.96 -9.97
N GLU A 461 -1.37 -5.92 -9.75
CA GLU A 461 -0.94 -5.51 -8.42
C GLU A 461 -2.13 -5.06 -7.58
N ALA A 462 -3.03 -4.26 -8.18
CA ALA A 462 -4.23 -3.77 -7.52
C ALA A 462 -5.19 -4.92 -7.12
N ILE A 463 -5.45 -5.85 -8.04
CA ILE A 463 -6.30 -7.01 -7.75
C ILE A 463 -5.65 -7.88 -6.67
N ARG A 464 -4.33 -8.09 -6.70
CA ARG A 464 -3.63 -8.87 -5.68
C ARG A 464 -3.75 -8.24 -4.30
N GLN A 465 -3.54 -6.93 -4.19
CA GLN A 465 -3.67 -6.21 -2.93
C GLN A 465 -5.11 -6.29 -2.39
N ALA A 466 -6.12 -6.15 -3.25
CA ALA A 466 -7.51 -6.31 -2.86
C ALA A 466 -7.83 -7.73 -2.37
N ILE A 467 -7.25 -8.75 -3.00
CA ILE A 467 -7.44 -10.15 -2.60
C ILE A 467 -6.76 -10.48 -1.27
N GLN A 468 -5.65 -9.82 -0.93
CA GLN A 468 -5.01 -9.97 0.39
C GLN A 468 -5.89 -9.47 1.54
N ALA A 469 -6.83 -8.56 1.27
CA ALA A 469 -7.79 -8.12 2.29
C ALA A 469 -8.87 -9.17 2.59
N LEU A 470 -9.04 -10.20 1.75
CA LEU A 470 -9.97 -11.29 2.01
C LEU A 470 -9.34 -12.32 2.97
N PRO A 471 -10.10 -12.86 3.94
CA PRO A 471 -9.61 -13.91 4.82
C PRO A 471 -9.36 -15.21 4.04
N GLN A 472 -8.17 -15.81 4.20
CA GLN A 472 -7.69 -16.97 3.44
C GLN A 472 -7.33 -18.17 4.32
N GLU A 473 -7.84 -18.23 5.56
CA GLU A 473 -7.48 -19.29 6.52
C GLU A 473 -7.98 -20.69 6.09
N ASN A 474 -9.18 -20.76 5.51
CA ASN A 474 -9.83 -22.02 5.14
C ASN A 474 -9.67 -22.35 3.64
N VAL A 475 -9.53 -21.31 2.80
CA VAL A 475 -9.37 -21.45 1.35
C VAL A 475 -8.19 -20.61 0.91
N SER A 476 -7.16 -21.27 0.39
CA SER A 476 -5.98 -20.59 -0.15
C SER A 476 -6.12 -20.37 -1.65
N LEU A 477 -5.77 -19.17 -2.11
CA LEU A 477 -5.83 -18.80 -3.52
C LEU A 477 -4.47 -19.02 -4.18
N ARG A 478 -4.41 -19.93 -5.16
CA ARG A 478 -3.19 -20.21 -5.91
C ARG A 478 -3.27 -19.63 -7.31
N PHE A 479 -2.54 -18.53 -7.53
CA PHE A 479 -2.42 -17.94 -8.86
C PHE A 479 -1.42 -18.71 -9.72
N LEU A 480 -1.93 -19.45 -10.71
CA LEU A 480 -1.10 -20.22 -11.65
C LEU A 480 -0.44 -19.32 -12.70
N LEU A 481 -1.20 -18.34 -13.19
CA LEU A 481 -0.75 -17.38 -14.18
C LEU A 481 -1.45 -16.04 -13.94
N GLN A 482 -0.66 -14.97 -13.97
CA GLN A 482 -1.12 -13.58 -13.91
C GLN A 482 -0.45 -12.86 -15.07
N ALA A 483 -1.21 -12.48 -16.08
CA ALA A 483 -0.65 -11.88 -17.29
C ALA A 483 -1.61 -10.87 -17.92
N PRO A 484 -1.08 -9.79 -18.53
CA PRO A 484 -1.88 -8.88 -19.32
C PRO A 484 -2.23 -9.50 -20.68
N GLY A 485 -3.37 -9.10 -21.23
CA GLY A 485 -3.88 -9.53 -22.53
C GLY A 485 -5.09 -10.47 -22.47
N ASP A 486 -5.75 -10.59 -23.61
CA ASP A 486 -6.96 -11.39 -23.80
C ASP A 486 -6.77 -12.89 -23.45
N VAL A 487 -7.87 -13.55 -23.11
CA VAL A 487 -7.87 -14.98 -22.81
C VAL A 487 -7.58 -15.79 -24.08
N SER A 488 -6.57 -16.63 -24.01
CA SER A 488 -6.06 -17.48 -25.08
C SER A 488 -6.42 -18.96 -24.88
N VAL A 489 -6.17 -19.78 -25.89
CA VAL A 489 -6.41 -21.24 -25.81
C VAL A 489 -5.47 -21.90 -24.80
N SER A 490 -4.21 -21.44 -24.71
CA SER A 490 -3.23 -21.96 -23.75
C SER A 490 -3.63 -21.68 -22.30
N ASP A 491 -4.32 -20.57 -22.03
CA ASP A 491 -4.84 -20.29 -20.69
C ASP A 491 -5.94 -21.30 -20.31
N VAL A 492 -6.78 -21.69 -21.28
CA VAL A 492 -7.80 -22.74 -21.09
C VAL A 492 -7.16 -24.10 -20.86
N ASP A 493 -6.13 -24.46 -21.63
CA ASP A 493 -5.43 -25.74 -21.45
C ASP A 493 -4.73 -25.82 -20.07
N LEU A 494 -4.15 -24.71 -19.60
CA LEU A 494 -3.59 -24.62 -18.25
C LEU A 494 -4.67 -24.80 -17.17
N ALA A 495 -5.84 -24.15 -17.35
CA ALA A 495 -6.97 -24.31 -16.46
C ALA A 495 -7.49 -25.75 -16.41
N VAL A 496 -7.56 -26.44 -17.56
CA VAL A 496 -7.94 -27.87 -17.61
C VAL A 496 -6.95 -28.74 -16.84
N ALA A 497 -5.65 -28.49 -17.00
CA ALA A 497 -4.62 -29.32 -16.39
C ALA A 497 -4.53 -29.15 -14.86
N SER A 498 -4.98 -28.02 -14.33
CA SER A 498 -4.88 -27.68 -12.90
C SER A 498 -6.24 -27.46 -12.23
N GLU A 499 -7.34 -27.83 -12.90
CA GLU A 499 -8.71 -27.64 -12.39
C GLU A 499 -8.97 -26.19 -11.91
N GLY A 500 -8.48 -25.22 -12.69
CA GLY A 500 -8.52 -23.80 -12.35
C GLY A 500 -9.67 -23.03 -12.99
N ILE A 501 -10.00 -21.88 -12.40
CA ILE A 501 -10.97 -20.91 -12.93
C ILE A 501 -10.22 -19.74 -13.57
N ILE A 502 -10.73 -19.25 -14.70
CA ILE A 502 -10.16 -18.10 -15.42
C ILE A 502 -10.98 -16.84 -15.11
N PHE A 503 -10.34 -15.87 -14.46
CA PHE A 503 -10.87 -14.53 -14.23
C PHE A 503 -10.23 -13.56 -15.22
N GLY A 504 -11.06 -12.84 -15.98
CA GLY A 504 -10.64 -11.78 -16.89
C GLY A 504 -11.12 -10.42 -16.42
N PHE A 505 -10.21 -9.46 -16.25
CA PHE A 505 -10.55 -8.08 -15.89
C PHE A 505 -10.29 -7.14 -17.07
N ASN A 506 -11.34 -6.48 -17.56
CA ASN A 506 -11.33 -5.60 -18.74
C ASN A 506 -10.71 -6.23 -20.01
N VAL A 507 -10.68 -7.56 -20.08
CA VAL A 507 -10.20 -8.34 -21.23
C VAL A 507 -11.33 -9.01 -21.98
N ARG A 508 -11.02 -9.47 -23.19
CA ARG A 508 -11.95 -10.23 -24.02
C ARG A 508 -11.53 -11.69 -24.08
N ALA A 509 -12.52 -12.56 -24.23
CA ALA A 509 -12.31 -13.95 -24.60
C ALA A 509 -12.99 -14.20 -25.96
N PRO A 510 -12.22 -14.49 -27.03
CA PRO A 510 -12.77 -14.78 -28.35
C PRO A 510 -13.81 -15.91 -28.31
N GLY A 511 -14.82 -15.86 -29.19
CA GLY A 511 -15.89 -16.86 -29.22
C GLY A 511 -15.38 -18.30 -29.41
N SER A 512 -14.31 -18.48 -30.17
CA SER A 512 -13.61 -19.76 -30.32
C SER A 512 -13.08 -20.29 -28.99
N VAL A 513 -12.45 -19.42 -28.18
CA VAL A 513 -11.90 -19.76 -26.85
C VAL A 513 -13.02 -20.06 -25.86
N LYS A 514 -14.09 -19.25 -25.83
CA LYS A 514 -15.26 -19.52 -24.98
C LYS A 514 -15.93 -20.86 -25.29
N ASN A 515 -16.08 -21.18 -26.58
CA ASN A 515 -16.65 -22.46 -27.00
C ASN A 515 -15.73 -23.63 -26.65
N TYR A 516 -14.41 -23.44 -26.74
CA TYR A 516 -13.44 -24.45 -26.34
C TYR A 516 -13.46 -24.70 -24.83
N ALA A 517 -13.50 -23.64 -24.01
CA ALA A 517 -13.63 -23.73 -22.56
C ALA A 517 -14.91 -24.46 -22.14
N LYS A 518 -16.06 -24.14 -22.75
CA LYS A 518 -17.32 -24.85 -22.51
C LYS A 518 -17.24 -26.35 -22.82
N LYS A 519 -16.54 -26.75 -23.88
CA LYS A 519 -16.33 -28.17 -24.22
C LYS A 519 -15.44 -28.89 -23.22
N LYS A 520 -14.54 -28.16 -22.58
CA LYS A 520 -13.58 -28.66 -21.59
C LYS A 520 -14.06 -28.46 -20.15
N SER A 521 -15.29 -27.97 -19.95
CA SER A 521 -15.87 -27.64 -18.65
C SER A 521 -15.03 -26.65 -17.82
N VAL A 522 -14.31 -25.74 -18.48
CA VAL A 522 -13.58 -24.65 -17.81
C VAL A 522 -14.46 -23.41 -17.76
N GLU A 523 -14.52 -22.81 -16.58
CA GLU A 523 -15.27 -21.57 -16.35
C GLU A 523 -14.40 -20.34 -16.67
N ILE A 524 -14.94 -19.44 -17.49
CA ILE A 524 -14.34 -18.14 -17.81
C ILE A 524 -15.32 -17.06 -17.37
N ARG A 525 -14.92 -16.25 -16.38
CA ARG A 525 -15.68 -15.09 -15.93
C ARG A 525 -14.95 -13.80 -16.32
N LEU A 526 -15.68 -12.87 -16.91
CA LEU A 526 -15.14 -11.60 -17.41
C LEU A 526 -15.83 -10.44 -16.71
N TYR A 527 -15.03 -9.53 -16.15
CA TYR A 527 -15.49 -8.40 -15.36
C TYR A 527 -14.98 -7.10 -15.94
N LYS A 528 -15.71 -6.03 -15.66
CA LYS A 528 -15.31 -4.65 -15.95
C LYS A 528 -15.19 -3.79 -14.69
N VAL A 529 -15.63 -4.31 -13.55
CA VAL A 529 -15.61 -3.64 -12.25
C VAL A 529 -14.94 -4.57 -11.26
N ILE A 530 -14.01 -4.03 -10.46
CA ILE A 530 -13.14 -4.84 -9.61
C ILE A 530 -13.92 -5.51 -8.48
N TYR A 531 -14.95 -4.85 -7.94
CA TYR A 531 -15.84 -5.40 -6.92
C TYR A 531 -16.58 -6.64 -7.38
N ASP A 532 -17.17 -6.62 -8.59
CA ASP A 532 -17.86 -7.78 -9.15
C ASP A 532 -16.93 -9.00 -9.24
N LEU A 533 -15.65 -8.77 -9.56
CA LEU A 533 -14.63 -9.83 -9.58
C LEU A 533 -14.34 -10.36 -8.18
N LEU A 534 -14.19 -9.48 -7.19
CA LEU A 534 -13.89 -9.85 -5.81
C LEU A 534 -15.06 -10.59 -5.15
N ASP A 535 -16.30 -10.15 -5.40
CA ASP A 535 -17.50 -10.78 -4.87
C ASP A 535 -17.70 -12.18 -5.47
N ASP A 536 -17.50 -12.35 -6.77
CA ASP A 536 -17.58 -13.67 -7.38
C ASP A 536 -16.41 -14.59 -6.96
N LEU A 537 -15.23 -14.03 -6.71
CA LEU A 537 -14.11 -14.78 -6.14
C LEU A 537 -14.44 -15.23 -4.71
N ARG A 538 -15.04 -14.35 -3.90
CA ARG A 538 -15.55 -14.65 -2.55
C ARG A 538 -16.58 -15.77 -2.62
N ASN A 539 -17.57 -15.66 -3.51
CA ASN A 539 -18.59 -16.69 -3.71
C ASN A 539 -17.99 -18.04 -4.15
N ALA A 540 -16.95 -18.02 -4.99
CA ALA A 540 -16.25 -19.24 -5.40
C ALA A 540 -15.50 -19.90 -4.24
N MET A 541 -14.88 -19.10 -3.38
CA MET A 541 -14.24 -19.58 -2.16
C MET A 541 -15.26 -20.15 -1.17
N GLU A 542 -16.39 -19.47 -0.97
CA GLU A 542 -17.48 -19.95 -0.10
C GLU A 542 -18.14 -21.22 -0.62
N GLY A 543 -18.24 -21.39 -1.94
CA GLY A 543 -18.75 -22.61 -2.56
C GLY A 543 -17.87 -23.84 -2.34
N LEU A 544 -16.60 -23.65 -1.97
CA LEU A 544 -15.69 -24.73 -1.58
C LEU A 544 -15.78 -25.07 -0.08
N LEU A 545 -16.41 -24.23 0.73
CA LEU A 545 -16.56 -24.50 2.16
C LEU A 545 -17.64 -25.54 2.40
N GLU A 546 -17.39 -26.43 3.36
CA GLU A 546 -18.40 -27.35 3.83
C GLU A 546 -19.57 -26.58 4.48
N PRO A 547 -20.84 -26.92 4.15
CA PRO A 547 -22.00 -26.28 4.75
C PRO A 547 -21.97 -26.41 6.27
N ALA A 548 -22.21 -25.31 6.98
CA ALA A 548 -22.37 -25.34 8.42
C ALA A 548 -23.71 -26.01 8.77
N GLU A 549 -23.66 -26.92 9.74
CA GLU A 549 -24.85 -27.54 10.31
C GLU A 549 -25.43 -26.61 11.38
N GLU A 550 -26.58 -26.01 11.09
CA GLU A 550 -27.31 -25.13 12.03
C GLU A 550 -28.45 -25.92 12.68
N GLU A 551 -28.47 -25.96 14.01
CA GLU A 551 -29.55 -26.59 14.77
C GLU A 551 -30.75 -25.64 14.87
N VAL A 552 -31.84 -25.97 14.20
CA VAL A 552 -33.10 -25.24 14.29
C VAL A 552 -34.00 -25.90 15.34
N PRO A 553 -34.30 -25.25 16.48
CA PRO A 553 -35.18 -25.82 17.50
C PRO A 553 -36.61 -25.92 16.98
N ILE A 554 -37.19 -27.12 17.05
CA ILE A 554 -38.55 -27.42 16.56
C ILE A 554 -39.57 -27.34 17.70
N GLY A 555 -39.18 -27.82 18.89
CA GLY A 555 -40.08 -27.86 20.04
C GLY A 555 -39.41 -28.36 21.31
N THR A 556 -40.11 -28.19 22.44
CA THR A 556 -39.66 -28.65 23.75
C THR A 556 -40.72 -29.53 24.37
N ALA A 557 -40.28 -30.56 25.08
CA ALA A 557 -41.15 -31.46 25.83
C ALA A 557 -40.59 -31.71 27.23
N LYS A 558 -41.47 -31.97 28.19
CA LYS A 558 -41.09 -32.27 29.57
C LYS A 558 -41.46 -33.70 29.93
N VAL A 559 -40.51 -34.46 30.45
CA VAL A 559 -40.71 -35.85 30.90
C VAL A 559 -41.57 -35.85 32.16
N ARG A 560 -42.66 -36.61 32.14
CA ARG A 560 -43.60 -36.77 33.27
C ARG A 560 -43.53 -38.13 33.93
N ALA A 561 -43.28 -39.18 33.16
CA ALA A 561 -43.21 -40.55 33.63
C ALA A 561 -42.28 -41.36 32.73
N VAL A 562 -41.66 -42.40 33.27
CA VAL A 562 -40.78 -43.29 32.51
C VAL A 562 -41.39 -44.69 32.48
N PHE A 563 -41.50 -45.26 31.29
CA PHE A 563 -42.09 -46.57 31.06
C PHE A 563 -41.04 -47.53 30.51
N SER A 564 -41.04 -48.77 30.97
CA SER A 564 -40.25 -49.84 30.33
C SER A 564 -41.03 -50.40 29.13
N SER A 565 -40.42 -50.46 27.95
CA SER A 565 -41.05 -51.00 26.74
C SER A 565 -40.07 -51.90 25.99
N GLY A 566 -40.30 -53.21 26.03
CA GLY A 566 -39.41 -54.18 25.38
C GLY A 566 -38.02 -54.19 26.01
N SER A 567 -36.98 -53.96 25.20
CA SER A 567 -35.56 -53.94 25.60
C SER A 567 -35.02 -52.56 26.03
N GLY A 568 -35.83 -51.50 26.00
CA GLY A 568 -35.41 -50.14 26.36
C GLY A 568 -36.43 -49.39 27.23
N LYS A 569 -36.07 -48.20 27.71
CA LYS A 569 -36.98 -47.29 28.43
C LYS A 569 -37.49 -46.16 27.53
N VAL A 570 -38.77 -45.85 27.67
CA VAL A 570 -39.48 -44.82 26.91
C VAL A 570 -39.95 -43.73 27.87
N ALA A 571 -39.70 -42.47 27.53
CA ALA A 571 -40.17 -41.33 28.30
C ALA A 571 -41.58 -40.92 27.87
N GLY A 572 -42.51 -40.90 28.82
CA GLY A 572 -43.81 -40.25 28.67
C GLY A 572 -43.66 -38.75 28.86
N CYS A 573 -43.75 -38.01 27.76
CA CYS A 573 -43.48 -36.59 27.68
C CYS A 573 -44.75 -35.79 27.32
N MET A 574 -44.85 -34.58 27.86
CA MET A 574 -45.81 -33.58 27.41
C MET A 574 -45.09 -32.48 26.66
N ILE A 575 -45.54 -32.17 25.44
CA ILE A 575 -44.93 -31.11 24.63
C ILE A 575 -45.36 -29.75 25.18
N THR A 576 -44.39 -28.94 25.59
CA THR A 576 -44.59 -27.61 26.16
C THR A 576 -44.70 -26.54 25.09
N THR A 577 -43.79 -26.55 24.10
CA THR A 577 -43.76 -25.56 23.02
C THR A 577 -43.40 -26.23 21.69
N GLY A 578 -43.92 -25.69 20.59
CA GLY A 578 -43.60 -26.17 19.24
C GLY A 578 -44.20 -27.56 18.93
N LYS A 579 -43.41 -28.39 18.25
CA LYS A 579 -43.79 -29.76 17.88
C LYS A 579 -42.59 -30.70 17.90
N VAL A 580 -42.85 -31.99 18.07
CA VAL A 580 -41.83 -33.06 17.96
C VAL A 580 -42.17 -33.91 16.74
N VAL A 581 -41.19 -34.16 15.88
CA VAL A 581 -41.31 -34.92 14.63
C VAL A 581 -40.52 -36.21 14.77
N GLN A 582 -40.93 -37.29 14.10
CA GLN A 582 -40.27 -38.59 14.25
C GLN A 582 -38.79 -38.59 13.82
N ASP A 583 -38.43 -37.83 12.78
CA ASP A 583 -37.07 -37.82 12.19
C ASP A 583 -36.21 -36.64 12.69
N CYS A 584 -36.40 -36.17 13.92
CA CYS A 584 -35.61 -35.06 14.48
C CYS A 584 -34.54 -35.53 15.48
N ASN A 585 -33.54 -34.68 15.71
CA ASN A 585 -32.58 -34.88 16.80
C ASN A 585 -33.17 -34.35 18.11
N VAL A 586 -32.77 -34.96 19.23
CA VAL A 586 -33.19 -34.57 20.56
C VAL A 586 -32.00 -34.33 21.47
N ARG A 587 -32.09 -33.27 22.27
CA ARG A 587 -31.17 -32.92 23.35
C ARG A 587 -31.91 -33.05 24.67
N VAL A 588 -31.40 -33.87 25.59
CA VAL A 588 -31.98 -34.07 26.92
C VAL A 588 -31.23 -33.21 27.93
N LEU A 589 -31.97 -32.35 28.63
CA LEU A 589 -31.49 -31.40 29.63
C LEU A 589 -32.01 -31.78 31.02
N ARG A 590 -31.09 -32.02 31.96
CA ARG A 590 -31.41 -32.24 33.38
C ARG A 590 -30.97 -31.03 34.20
N LYS A 591 -31.93 -30.35 34.82
CA LYS A 591 -31.68 -29.11 35.61
C LYS A 591 -30.87 -28.06 34.83
N GLY A 592 -31.08 -27.98 33.51
CA GLY A 592 -30.39 -27.05 32.61
C GLY A 592 -29.00 -27.49 32.14
N LYS A 593 -28.53 -28.70 32.46
CA LYS A 593 -27.30 -29.29 31.91
C LYS A 593 -27.64 -30.35 30.86
N GLU A 594 -26.90 -30.36 29.76
CA GLU A 594 -26.99 -31.38 28.72
C GLU A 594 -26.51 -32.74 29.26
N VAL A 595 -27.38 -33.75 29.16
CA VAL A 595 -27.10 -35.12 29.59
C VAL A 595 -26.88 -36.03 28.39
N TYR A 596 -27.63 -35.80 27.30
CA TYR A 596 -27.59 -36.65 26.12
C TYR A 596 -28.03 -35.89 24.87
N VAL A 597 -27.42 -36.22 23.73
CA VAL A 597 -27.79 -35.78 22.39
C VAL A 597 -27.81 -37.00 21.46
N GLY A 598 -28.90 -37.17 20.72
CA GLY A 598 -29.04 -38.25 19.75
C GLY A 598 -30.27 -38.11 18.86
N SER A 599 -30.46 -39.06 17.95
CA SER A 599 -31.63 -39.11 17.06
C SER A 599 -32.82 -39.75 17.76
N LEU A 600 -34.02 -39.23 17.51
CA LEU A 600 -35.25 -39.83 18.00
C LEU A 600 -35.51 -41.16 17.26
N ASP A 601 -35.65 -42.26 17.99
CA ASP A 601 -35.91 -43.60 17.41
C ASP A 601 -37.41 -43.81 17.19
N SER A 602 -38.22 -43.54 18.22
CA SER A 602 -39.65 -43.82 18.16
C SER A 602 -40.51 -42.76 18.84
N LEU A 603 -41.46 -42.22 18.07
CA LEU A 603 -42.48 -41.29 18.55
C LEU A 603 -43.84 -41.98 18.54
N ARG A 604 -44.38 -42.27 19.72
CA ARG A 604 -45.65 -42.99 19.86
C ARG A 604 -46.67 -42.18 20.64
N ARG A 605 -47.93 -42.25 20.23
CA ARG A 605 -49.04 -41.73 21.03
C ARG A 605 -49.99 -42.88 21.31
N VAL A 606 -50.22 -43.13 22.59
CA VAL A 606 -51.00 -44.29 23.08
C VAL A 606 -50.36 -45.62 22.65
N LYS A 607 -50.72 -46.16 21.48
CA LYS A 607 -50.21 -47.43 20.93
C LYS A 607 -49.80 -47.33 19.46
N GLU A 608 -49.91 -46.17 18.85
CA GLU A 608 -49.61 -45.96 17.42
C GLU A 608 -48.39 -45.05 17.25
N THR A 609 -47.55 -45.36 16.27
CA THR A 609 -46.44 -44.51 15.86
C THR A 609 -46.98 -43.33 15.06
N VAL A 610 -46.62 -42.12 15.46
CA VAL A 610 -47.14 -40.87 14.89
C VAL A 610 -46.01 -40.04 14.31
N LYS A 611 -46.26 -39.38 13.17
CA LYS A 611 -45.23 -38.61 12.45
C LYS A 611 -44.85 -37.30 13.15
N GLU A 612 -45.83 -36.63 13.75
CA GLU A 612 -45.61 -35.41 14.52
C GLU A 612 -46.61 -35.29 15.66
N VAL A 613 -46.20 -34.62 16.73
CA VAL A 613 -47.05 -34.29 17.89
C VAL A 613 -46.87 -32.81 18.21
N GLY A 614 -47.98 -32.10 18.34
CA GLY A 614 -47.99 -30.66 18.66
C GLY A 614 -48.04 -30.34 20.15
N ALA A 615 -47.80 -29.07 20.48
CA ALA A 615 -47.86 -28.55 21.84
C ALA A 615 -49.16 -28.89 22.59
N GLY A 616 -49.04 -29.18 23.88
CA GLY A 616 -50.16 -29.53 24.78
C GLY A 616 -50.62 -30.98 24.70
N LEU A 617 -50.05 -31.80 23.82
CA LEU A 617 -50.35 -33.22 23.72
C LEU A 617 -49.29 -34.09 24.42
N GLU A 618 -49.72 -35.26 24.87
CA GLU A 618 -48.86 -36.28 25.48
C GLU A 618 -48.37 -37.28 24.42
N CYS A 619 -47.10 -37.65 24.50
CA CYS A 619 -46.45 -38.60 23.62
C CYS A 619 -45.42 -39.43 24.39
N GLY A 620 -45.12 -40.62 23.89
CA GLY A 620 -43.98 -41.44 24.29
C GLY A 620 -42.82 -41.17 23.32
N ILE A 621 -41.67 -40.80 23.85
CA ILE A 621 -40.44 -40.57 23.11
C ILE A 621 -39.44 -41.65 23.50
N GLY A 622 -38.98 -42.41 22.49
CA GLY A 622 -37.87 -43.34 22.57
C GLY A 622 -36.68 -42.80 21.80
N VAL A 623 -35.48 -42.97 22.35
CA VAL A 623 -34.21 -42.48 21.78
C VAL A 623 -33.26 -43.68 21.77
N ASP A 624 -32.52 -43.86 20.68
CA ASP A 624 -31.53 -44.93 20.57
C ASP A 624 -30.40 -44.72 21.59
N ASP A 625 -29.92 -45.81 22.20
CA ASP A 625 -28.80 -45.82 23.15
C ASP A 625 -28.95 -44.90 24.40
N PHE A 626 -30.18 -44.52 24.79
CA PHE A 626 -30.42 -43.75 26.03
C PHE A 626 -31.55 -44.32 26.91
N ASP A 627 -31.17 -44.83 28.08
CA ASP A 627 -32.07 -45.47 29.05
C ASP A 627 -32.17 -44.75 30.41
N GLU A 628 -31.47 -43.63 30.61
CA GLU A 628 -31.38 -42.92 31.90
C GLU A 628 -32.38 -41.77 32.06
N TRP A 629 -33.63 -42.00 31.68
CA TRP A 629 -34.71 -41.02 31.84
C TRP A 629 -35.07 -40.75 33.31
N GLU A 630 -35.19 -39.47 33.68
CA GLU A 630 -35.73 -39.04 34.98
C GLU A 630 -36.98 -38.15 34.81
N GLU A 631 -37.90 -38.23 35.78
CA GLU A 631 -39.04 -37.33 35.80
C GLU A 631 -38.59 -35.88 36.01
N GLY A 632 -39.05 -34.99 35.15
CA GLY A 632 -38.67 -33.57 35.17
C GLY A 632 -37.56 -33.17 34.20
N ASP A 633 -36.96 -34.12 33.48
CA ASP A 633 -36.04 -33.82 32.37
C ASP A 633 -36.77 -33.04 31.26
N VAL A 634 -36.04 -32.15 30.59
CA VAL A 634 -36.52 -31.35 29.46
C VAL A 634 -35.87 -31.87 28.18
N VAL A 635 -36.69 -32.22 27.20
CA VAL A 635 -36.26 -32.70 25.88
C VAL A 635 -36.45 -31.58 24.87
N GLU A 636 -35.37 -31.11 24.28
CA GLU A 636 -35.38 -30.16 23.18
C GLU A 636 -35.24 -30.91 21.86
N ALA A 637 -36.25 -30.82 21.00
CA ALA A 637 -36.20 -31.37 19.66
C ALA A 637 -35.68 -30.29 18.69
N PHE A 638 -34.64 -30.63 17.93
CA PHE A 638 -34.04 -29.75 16.93
C PHE A 638 -33.82 -30.50 15.61
N ASN A 639 -33.81 -29.75 14.51
CA ASN A 639 -33.43 -30.28 13.20
C ASN A 639 -32.09 -29.69 12.78
N THR A 640 -31.26 -30.48 12.11
CA THR A 640 -30.01 -29.99 11.56
C THR A 640 -30.26 -29.53 10.13
N VAL A 641 -30.18 -28.22 9.88
CA VAL A 641 -30.30 -27.65 8.53
C VAL A 641 -28.91 -27.26 8.05
N LYS A 642 -28.55 -27.72 6.85
CA LYS A 642 -27.28 -27.33 6.20
C LYS A 642 -27.42 -25.93 5.63
N LYS A 643 -26.64 -24.98 6.14
CA LYS A 643 -26.55 -23.61 5.64
C LYS A 643 -25.19 -23.40 5.00
N ALA A 644 -25.15 -22.70 3.86
CA ALA A 644 -23.89 -22.32 3.24
C ALA A 644 -23.10 -21.42 4.20
N ARG A 645 -21.82 -21.75 4.41
CA ARG A 645 -20.94 -21.08 5.36
C ARG A 645 -20.27 -19.89 4.68
N THR A 646 -20.22 -18.74 5.36
CA THR A 646 -19.49 -17.57 4.85
C THR A 646 -18.02 -17.65 5.23
N LEU A 647 -17.15 -16.96 4.47
CA LEU A 647 -15.70 -16.92 4.77
C LEU A 647 -15.37 -16.33 6.14
N GLU A 648 -16.15 -15.34 6.57
CA GLU A 648 -15.99 -14.65 7.85
C GLU A 648 -16.32 -15.58 9.03
N GLU A 649 -17.42 -16.34 8.92
CA GLU A 649 -17.79 -17.36 9.91
C GLU A 649 -16.78 -18.50 9.97
N ALA A 650 -16.23 -18.89 8.82
CA ALA A 650 -15.22 -19.94 8.69
C ALA A 650 -13.87 -19.53 9.31
N SER A 651 -13.43 -18.29 9.11
CA SER A 651 -12.23 -17.75 9.75
C SER A 651 -12.42 -17.55 11.26
N ALA A 652 -13.58 -17.05 11.70
CA ALA A 652 -13.85 -16.89 13.13
C ALA A 652 -13.80 -18.22 13.91
N THR A 653 -14.25 -19.30 13.28
CA THR A 653 -14.20 -20.65 13.88
C THR A 653 -12.79 -21.23 13.88
N VAL A 654 -11.98 -20.99 12.84
CA VAL A 654 -10.57 -21.39 12.83
C VAL A 654 -9.77 -20.60 13.85
N THR A 655 -10.00 -19.29 13.96
CA THR A 655 -9.39 -18.44 14.99
C THR A 655 -9.76 -18.91 16.40
N ALA A 656 -11.03 -19.28 16.63
CA ALA A 656 -11.47 -19.85 17.90
C ALA A 656 -10.80 -21.20 18.20
N ALA A 657 -10.72 -22.08 17.21
CA ALA A 657 -10.07 -23.39 17.34
C ALA A 657 -8.55 -23.28 17.58
N LEU A 658 -7.87 -22.33 16.93
CA LEU A 658 -6.44 -22.06 17.13
C LEU A 658 -6.17 -21.49 18.53
N LYS A 659 -7.06 -20.63 19.03
CA LYS A 659 -7.00 -20.08 20.38
C LYS A 659 -7.20 -21.16 21.45
N ASP A 660 -8.13 -22.09 21.22
CA ASP A 660 -8.32 -23.26 22.10
C ASP A 660 -7.16 -24.26 22.02
N ALA A 661 -6.47 -24.32 20.88
CA ALA A 661 -5.24 -25.12 20.70
C ALA A 661 -3.97 -24.46 21.27
N GLY A 662 -4.07 -23.25 21.84
CA GLY A 662 -2.93 -22.55 22.46
C GLY A 662 -1.89 -22.02 21.47
N VAL A 663 -2.23 -21.92 20.19
CA VAL A 663 -1.37 -21.32 19.17
C VAL A 663 -1.69 -19.83 19.12
N GLN A 664 -0.77 -18.98 19.59
CA GLN A 664 -0.84 -17.54 19.34
C GLN A 664 -0.48 -17.30 17.87
N LEU A 665 -1.42 -16.71 17.12
CA LEU A 665 -1.19 -16.14 15.80
C LEU A 665 -0.16 -15.00 15.86
#